data_AF-A0A9W9TLK9-F1
#
_entry.id   AF-A0A9W9TLK9-F1
#
_cell.length_a   1.000
_cell.length_b   1.000
_cell.length_c   1.000
_cell.angle_alpha   90.00
_cell.angle_beta   90.00
_cell.angle_gamma   90.00
#
_symmetry.space_group_name_H-M   'P 1'
#
loop_
_entity.id
_entity.type
_entity.pdbx_description
1 polymer ?
#
loop_
_entity_poly.entity_id
_entity_poly.type
_entity_poly.pdbx_seq_one_letter_code
_entity_poly.pdbx_strand_id
1 'polypeptide(L)'
;MEEAVLTKRKESQAEPKFCGKLRAEPPSLRKKKIPTSTHSPVLLADHFWTRYFGLDEEASSSTAGAQFRKLKNNLPDAPARTRFAPSPTGYLHLGSLRTALFNYLLAKRTGGQFLLRIEDTDQKRTIPDAEQRLYDDLHWAGLHWDEGPVVGGQYGPYRQVSGLSKLRYATDDTNMRFFKSERTALYRTHTNELIDKGHAYRCFCSSERLDSHARHRSQAGLGPGYDRKCADISYEESEDRASKGDSHVVRLKVDGYPMFNDLVYGKTGQNKPNVSKLDFIDRVYDDPILLKSDGHPTYHLANVVDDHCMKITHVIRGTEWMPSTPMHLALYNAFKWTPPSFGHVPLLVDKNGQKLSKRNADIDLSSFKDTQGIFPATLVNFAALLGWSHSQKSDVFDLGELEKIFNLKITRGNTVVAFEKLWFLQKAHAQRFAASGGPEFDQMVNSVSAVAEETHPQELLAPVLEGRTLNEYVAPLLRADAKSYTTASEFVERNSTFFPTKLDRSPYTPASTPLESSDSEPTPTIPMQALHTAAAAFTLVPSAHWSVETHRMNITSYDGSESVSLPSGLEDSPISVDKLFKKELYHYLRWALSASAPGPGIPETMAILGRDETVRRLQEANALTKSLVPSVGRRVPKSSANKEKGADQSWMGSLAPGKQ
;
A
#
# COMPACT_ATOMS: atom_id res chain seq x y z
N MET A 1 24.51 -9.44 77.86
CA MET A 1 23.08 -9.65 78.15
C MET A 1 22.39 -8.50 77.43
N GLU A 2 22.01 -8.69 76.16
CA GLU A 2 20.72 -9.31 75.75
C GLU A 2 19.56 -8.33 76.03
N GLU A 3 18.67 -7.96 75.11
CA GLU A 3 18.47 -8.32 73.69
C GLU A 3 17.82 -7.10 72.98
N ALA A 4 18.10 -6.90 71.68
CA ALA A 4 17.28 -6.03 70.82
C ALA A 4 17.42 -6.48 69.36
N VAL A 5 16.60 -7.46 68.97
CA VAL A 5 16.71 -8.17 67.68
C VAL A 5 16.32 -7.27 66.49
N LEU A 6 17.17 -7.24 65.46
CA LEU A 6 16.86 -6.67 64.14
C LEU A 6 15.73 -7.46 63.44
N THR A 7 14.52 -6.93 63.42
CA THR A 7 13.52 -7.35 62.42
C THR A 7 13.68 -6.56 61.12
N LYS A 8 14.53 -7.06 60.22
CA LYS A 8 14.53 -6.64 58.81
C LYS A 8 13.17 -6.96 58.19
N ARG A 9 12.41 -5.95 57.75
CA ARG A 9 11.27 -6.18 56.84
C ARG A 9 11.80 -6.69 55.50
N LYS A 10 11.68 -8.00 55.25
CA LYS A 10 11.69 -8.52 53.89
C LYS A 10 10.36 -8.12 53.23
N GLU A 11 10.35 -7.01 52.52
CA GLU A 11 9.32 -6.82 51.49
C GLU A 11 9.58 -7.86 50.39
N SER A 12 8.65 -8.80 50.23
CA SER A 12 8.70 -9.77 49.15
C SER A 12 8.49 -9.04 47.83
N GLN A 13 9.53 -8.94 47.00
CA GLN A 13 9.40 -8.50 45.62
C GLN A 13 8.47 -9.46 44.87
N ALA A 14 7.21 -9.06 44.69
CA ALA A 14 6.34 -9.70 43.73
C ALA A 14 6.80 -9.32 42.32
N GLU A 15 7.00 -10.30 41.43
CA GLU A 15 7.21 -10.00 40.01
C GLU A 15 6.05 -9.11 39.50
N PRO A 16 6.32 -8.01 38.77
CA PRO A 16 5.25 -7.20 38.19
C PRO A 16 4.37 -8.09 37.29
N LYS A 17 3.06 -8.05 37.52
CA LYS A 17 2.05 -8.96 36.90
C LYS A 17 2.15 -9.09 35.37
N PHE A 18 2.74 -8.10 34.71
CA PHE A 18 2.88 -7.98 33.26
C PHE A 18 4.05 -8.76 32.63
N CYS A 19 4.93 -9.40 33.43
CA CYS A 19 6.05 -10.18 32.90
C CYS A 19 6.27 -11.56 33.58
N GLY A 20 5.48 -11.90 34.59
CA GLY A 20 5.71 -13.06 35.46
C GLY A 20 5.44 -14.45 34.84
N LYS A 21 6.08 -15.47 35.41
CA LYS A 21 6.06 -16.86 34.90
C LYS A 21 4.72 -17.58 35.14
N LEU A 22 3.99 -17.89 34.06
CA LEU A 22 3.08 -19.03 34.06
C LEU A 22 3.90 -20.33 33.98
N ARG A 23 3.76 -21.21 34.97
CA ARG A 23 4.28 -22.58 34.87
C ARG A 23 3.56 -23.30 33.73
N ALA A 24 4.31 -24.01 32.88
CA ALA A 24 3.74 -24.86 31.86
C ALA A 24 3.15 -26.12 32.52
N GLU A 25 1.83 -26.18 32.68
CA GLU A 25 1.11 -27.45 32.72
C GLU A 25 0.51 -27.71 31.32
N PRO A 26 0.68 -28.92 30.75
CA PRO A 26 0.07 -29.24 29.47
C PRO A 26 -1.46 -29.32 29.60
N PRO A 27 -2.24 -28.83 28.62
CA PRO A 27 -3.69 -28.86 28.71
C PRO A 27 -4.22 -30.30 28.72
N SER A 28 -4.77 -30.73 29.85
CA SER A 28 -5.40 -32.05 29.94
C SER A 28 -6.62 -32.15 29.02
N LEU A 29 -6.56 -33.07 28.05
CA LEU A 29 -7.64 -33.35 27.12
C LEU A 29 -8.82 -34.04 27.83
N ARG A 30 -9.70 -33.25 28.47
CA ARG A 30 -11.01 -33.73 28.92
C ARG A 30 -11.89 -34.06 27.72
N LYS A 31 -11.84 -35.31 27.26
CA LYS A 31 -12.77 -35.89 26.27
C LYS A 31 -14.22 -35.73 26.77
N LYS A 32 -14.98 -34.79 26.20
CA LYS A 32 -16.45 -34.81 26.32
C LYS A 32 -16.99 -35.95 25.46
N LYS A 33 -17.66 -36.92 26.08
CA LYS A 33 -18.45 -37.93 25.37
C LYS A 33 -19.65 -37.26 24.70
N ILE A 34 -19.89 -37.58 23.44
CA ILE A 34 -21.16 -37.31 22.74
C ILE A 34 -21.90 -38.66 22.66
N PRO A 35 -23.19 -38.75 23.04
CA PRO A 35 -23.94 -39.99 23.00
C PRO A 35 -24.47 -40.33 21.59
N THR A 36 -24.63 -41.62 21.32
CA THR A 36 -25.07 -42.20 20.04
C THR A 36 -26.51 -42.72 20.09
N SER A 37 -27.33 -42.35 19.10
CA SER A 37 -28.59 -43.04 18.71
C SER A 37 -29.05 -42.50 17.34
N THR A 38 -28.83 -43.15 16.19
CA THR A 38 -29.43 -44.37 15.59
C THR A 38 -30.63 -44.10 14.67
N HIS A 39 -30.57 -44.73 13.48
CA HIS A 39 -31.55 -44.81 12.38
C HIS A 39 -31.72 -43.56 11.48
N SER A 40 -31.83 -43.59 10.15
CA SER A 40 -31.66 -44.53 8.99
C SER A 40 -32.67 -44.09 7.90
N PRO A 41 -32.61 -44.53 6.63
CA PRO A 41 -31.63 -44.24 5.58
C PRO A 41 -32.32 -43.70 4.29
N VAL A 42 -31.59 -43.56 3.14
CA VAL A 42 -32.02 -43.94 1.75
C VAL A 42 -31.06 -43.41 0.67
N LEU A 43 -30.49 -44.36 -0.11
CA LEU A 43 -30.07 -44.38 -1.55
C LEU A 43 -29.24 -43.20 -2.15
N LEU A 44 -28.02 -43.44 -2.70
CA LEU A 44 -27.67 -43.96 -4.06
C LEU A 44 -28.06 -42.99 -5.21
N ALA A 45 -27.24 -42.69 -6.22
CA ALA A 45 -25.93 -43.19 -6.67
C ALA A 45 -25.06 -42.02 -7.25
N ASP A 46 -23.96 -42.12 -8.02
CA ASP A 46 -23.26 -43.26 -8.67
C ASP A 46 -21.76 -42.91 -8.96
N HIS A 47 -21.02 -43.80 -9.64
CA HIS A 47 -19.60 -43.67 -10.05
C HIS A 47 -19.38 -44.10 -11.52
N PHE A 48 -18.72 -43.28 -12.36
CA PHE A 48 -18.08 -43.70 -13.63
C PHE A 48 -16.98 -42.70 -14.02
N TRP A 49 -15.86 -43.03 -14.68
CA TRP A 49 -14.99 -44.23 -14.67
C TRP A 49 -13.63 -43.84 -15.30
N THR A 50 -12.51 -44.43 -14.90
CA THR A 50 -11.17 -44.09 -15.43
C THR A 50 -10.78 -44.99 -16.61
N ARG A 51 -10.30 -44.44 -17.73
CA ARG A 51 -9.66 -45.25 -18.79
C ARG A 51 -8.65 -44.44 -19.61
N TYR A 52 -7.67 -45.14 -20.21
CA TYR A 52 -6.43 -44.62 -20.83
C TYR A 52 -5.40 -44.11 -19.80
N PHE A 53 -4.21 -44.70 -19.63
CA PHE A 53 -3.56 -45.88 -20.24
C PHE A 53 -2.93 -46.75 -19.13
N GLY A 54 -2.68 -48.04 -19.39
CA GLY A 54 -1.87 -48.89 -18.52
C GLY A 54 -0.48 -49.15 -19.10
N LEU A 55 0.49 -49.47 -18.25
CA LEU A 55 1.07 -50.82 -18.17
C LEU A 55 2.05 -50.94 -16.97
N ASP A 56 1.99 -52.11 -16.35
CA ASP A 56 3.00 -52.87 -15.60
C ASP A 56 3.66 -52.30 -14.31
N GLU A 57 3.36 -53.00 -13.20
CA GLU A 57 4.22 -53.08 -12.02
C GLU A 57 5.31 -54.14 -12.24
N GLU A 58 6.58 -53.77 -12.14
CA GLU A 58 7.62 -54.69 -11.66
C GLU A 58 8.33 -54.09 -10.44
N ALA A 59 8.32 -54.84 -9.34
CA ALA A 59 8.95 -54.43 -8.10
C ALA A 59 10.47 -54.67 -8.16
N SER A 60 11.25 -53.59 -8.10
CA SER A 60 12.70 -53.63 -7.93
C SER A 60 13.11 -52.75 -6.75
N SER A 61 13.73 -53.36 -5.75
CA SER A 61 14.17 -52.68 -4.54
C SER A 61 15.40 -51.81 -4.82
N SER A 62 15.27 -50.49 -4.69
CA SER A 62 16.44 -49.64 -4.43
C SER A 62 16.13 -48.57 -3.38
N THR A 63 16.90 -48.62 -2.29
CA THR A 63 16.91 -47.61 -1.24
C THR A 63 17.57 -46.33 -1.76
N ALA A 64 16.78 -45.43 -2.33
CA ALA A 64 17.20 -44.08 -2.70
C ALA A 64 16.44 -43.06 -1.86
N GLY A 65 17.17 -42.30 -1.03
CA GLY A 65 16.57 -41.37 -0.08
C GLY A 65 15.84 -40.23 -0.79
N ALA A 66 14.51 -40.26 -0.76
CA ALA A 66 13.67 -39.13 -1.13
C ALA A 66 13.84 -38.00 -0.10
N GLN A 67 14.88 -37.19 -0.29
CA GLN A 67 14.93 -35.86 0.31
C GLN A 67 13.74 -35.07 -0.23
N PHE A 68 12.65 -35.03 0.52
CA PHE A 68 11.68 -33.97 0.41
C PHE A 68 12.43 -32.66 0.64
N ARG A 69 12.83 -32.00 -0.46
CA ARG A 69 13.25 -30.61 -0.45
C ARG A 69 12.06 -29.80 0.06
N LYS A 70 12.03 -29.57 1.39
CA LYS A 70 11.15 -28.60 2.04
C LYS A 70 11.32 -27.31 1.23
N LEU A 71 10.32 -26.93 0.44
CA LEU A 71 10.31 -25.62 -0.20
C LEU A 71 10.56 -24.62 0.92
N LYS A 72 11.63 -23.81 0.78
CA LYS A 72 11.94 -22.74 1.73
C LYS A 72 10.92 -21.63 1.55
N ASN A 73 9.71 -21.91 1.99
CA ASN A 73 8.73 -20.90 2.32
C ASN A 73 9.39 -20.07 3.41
N ASN A 74 9.76 -18.82 3.10
CA ASN A 74 10.46 -17.92 4.02
C ASN A 74 9.48 -17.43 5.10
N LEU A 75 8.97 -18.36 5.89
CA LEU A 75 7.97 -18.19 6.93
C LEU A 75 8.48 -18.95 8.16
N PRO A 76 8.14 -18.50 9.38
CA PRO A 76 8.44 -19.25 10.58
C PRO A 76 7.60 -20.54 10.66
N ASP A 77 8.11 -21.56 11.34
CA ASP A 77 7.40 -22.82 11.59
C ASP A 77 6.26 -22.67 12.65
N ALA A 78 6.07 -21.49 13.24
CA ALA A 78 5.06 -21.20 14.27
C ALA A 78 4.43 -19.79 14.09
N PRO A 79 3.21 -19.55 14.62
CA PRO A 79 2.51 -18.27 14.51
C PRO A 79 3.35 -17.07 14.98
N ALA A 80 3.51 -16.08 14.11
CA ALA A 80 4.37 -14.94 14.37
C ALA A 80 3.64 -13.88 15.20
N ARG A 81 4.09 -13.71 16.44
CA ARG A 81 3.76 -12.55 17.27
C ARG A 81 4.76 -11.41 16.97
N THR A 82 4.28 -10.37 16.31
CA THR A 82 5.06 -9.24 15.75
C THR A 82 4.63 -7.92 16.39
N ARG A 83 5.38 -6.83 16.18
CA ARG A 83 4.95 -5.49 16.62
C ARG A 83 5.45 -4.35 15.73
N PHE A 84 4.56 -3.39 15.50
CA PHE A 84 4.97 -2.05 15.09
C PHE A 84 5.21 -1.20 16.34
N ALA A 85 6.38 -0.56 16.40
CA ALA A 85 6.86 0.15 17.59
C ALA A 85 7.36 1.57 17.25
N PRO A 86 6.48 2.48 16.81
CA PRO A 86 6.86 3.86 16.48
C PRO A 86 7.04 4.73 17.73
N SER A 87 7.97 5.68 17.65
CA SER A 87 8.05 6.82 18.58
C SER A 87 7.23 7.99 18.03
N PRO A 88 6.39 8.68 18.85
CA PRO A 88 5.50 9.78 18.42
C PRO A 88 6.29 11.10 18.19
N THR A 89 7.32 11.04 17.34
CA THR A 89 8.29 12.13 17.07
C THR A 89 8.19 12.64 15.62
N GLY A 90 7.01 12.46 15.02
CA GLY A 90 6.69 12.74 13.62
C GLY A 90 5.58 11.83 13.13
N TYR A 91 4.99 12.19 12.00
CA TYR A 91 3.88 11.47 11.39
C TYR A 91 4.32 10.18 10.66
N LEU A 92 3.33 9.37 10.27
CA LEU A 92 3.56 8.12 9.58
C LEU A 92 3.97 8.39 8.13
N HIS A 93 5.16 7.93 7.74
CA HIS A 93 5.72 8.05 6.40
C HIS A 93 5.85 6.68 5.73
N LEU A 94 5.98 6.65 4.41
CA LEU A 94 5.98 5.43 3.58
C LEU A 94 6.87 4.27 4.10
N GLY A 95 8.09 4.58 4.55
CA GLY A 95 9.02 3.57 5.09
C GLY A 95 8.57 2.95 6.42
N SER A 96 7.87 3.73 7.24
CA SER A 96 7.27 3.27 8.50
C SER A 96 5.96 2.52 8.24
N LEU A 97 5.12 2.96 7.28
CA LEU A 97 3.95 2.20 6.82
C LEU A 97 4.37 0.80 6.31
N ARG A 98 5.39 0.70 5.45
CA ARG A 98 5.93 -0.59 5.00
C ARG A 98 6.38 -1.48 6.17
N THR A 99 7.00 -0.88 7.20
CA THR A 99 7.44 -1.64 8.38
C THR A 99 6.26 -2.16 9.18
N ALA A 100 5.21 -1.37 9.37
CA ALA A 100 3.95 -1.83 9.97
C ALA A 100 3.32 -2.96 9.13
N LEU A 101 3.21 -2.75 7.81
CA LEU A 101 2.64 -3.69 6.86
C LEU A 101 3.37 -5.05 6.87
N PHE A 102 4.70 -5.10 6.85
CA PHE A 102 5.43 -6.37 6.90
C PHE A 102 5.26 -7.12 8.23
N ASN A 103 5.13 -6.40 9.36
CA ASN A 103 4.80 -7.04 10.65
C ASN A 103 3.35 -7.57 10.67
N TYR A 104 2.41 -6.81 10.13
CA TYR A 104 0.99 -7.18 9.98
C TYR A 104 0.84 -8.42 9.07
N LEU A 105 1.39 -8.38 7.86
CA LEU A 105 1.30 -9.46 6.89
C LEU A 105 1.96 -10.75 7.41
N LEU A 106 3.10 -10.66 8.11
CA LEU A 106 3.73 -11.84 8.72
C LEU A 106 2.84 -12.47 9.79
N ALA A 107 2.20 -11.66 10.65
CA ALA A 107 1.27 -12.14 11.66
C ALA A 107 0.05 -12.81 11.02
N LYS A 108 -0.67 -12.12 10.13
CA LYS A 108 -1.87 -12.68 9.48
C LYS A 108 -1.56 -13.93 8.67
N ARG A 109 -0.47 -13.94 7.88
CA ARG A 109 -0.04 -15.11 7.08
C ARG A 109 0.20 -16.37 7.90
N THR A 110 0.63 -16.21 9.16
CA THR A 110 1.03 -17.31 10.06
C THR A 110 -0.01 -17.62 11.14
N GLY A 111 -1.16 -16.93 11.15
CA GLY A 111 -2.18 -17.05 12.21
C GLY A 111 -1.69 -16.51 13.57
N GLY A 112 -0.72 -15.60 13.55
CA GLY A 112 -0.16 -14.94 14.73
C GLY A 112 -0.89 -13.65 15.10
N GLN A 113 -0.18 -12.72 15.74
CA GLN A 113 -0.75 -11.48 16.28
C GLN A 113 0.16 -10.29 15.97
N PHE A 114 -0.44 -9.18 15.55
CA PHE A 114 0.21 -7.91 15.25
C PHE A 114 -0.08 -6.90 16.35
N LEU A 115 0.97 -6.43 17.03
CA LEU A 115 0.87 -5.49 18.14
C LEU A 115 1.23 -4.06 17.73
N LEU A 116 0.59 -3.07 18.36
CA LEU A 116 1.04 -1.67 18.35
C LEU A 116 1.60 -1.27 19.73
N ARG A 117 2.82 -0.74 19.78
CA ARG A 117 3.46 -0.20 20.98
C ARG A 117 3.99 1.21 20.72
N ILE A 118 3.68 2.17 21.59
CA ILE A 118 4.18 3.54 21.47
C ILE A 118 5.49 3.66 22.25
N GLU A 119 6.58 4.02 21.55
CA GLU A 119 7.92 4.15 22.13
C GLU A 119 8.25 5.62 22.41
N ASP A 120 7.57 6.18 23.41
CA ASP A 120 7.61 7.59 23.84
C ASP A 120 8.68 7.88 24.93
N THR A 121 9.77 7.12 24.95
CA THR A 121 10.87 7.30 25.93
C THR A 121 11.58 8.67 25.86
N ASP A 122 11.41 9.38 24.74
CA ASP A 122 11.91 10.73 24.52
C ASP A 122 10.77 11.77 24.50
N GLN A 123 10.34 12.15 25.69
CA GLN A 123 9.29 13.14 25.92
C GLN A 123 9.61 14.51 25.29
N LYS A 124 10.89 14.89 25.15
CA LYS A 124 11.29 16.19 24.56
C LYS A 124 11.06 16.28 23.05
N ARG A 125 10.99 15.14 22.35
CA ARG A 125 10.73 15.07 20.90
C ARG A 125 9.31 14.60 20.58
N THR A 126 8.48 14.36 21.59
CA THR A 126 7.11 13.89 21.41
C THR A 126 6.22 15.00 20.86
N ILE A 127 5.46 14.71 19.81
CA ILE A 127 4.52 15.62 19.16
C ILE A 127 3.10 15.24 19.63
N PRO A 128 2.30 16.16 20.20
CA PRO A 128 1.07 15.82 20.91
C PRO A 128 0.00 15.05 20.11
N ASP A 129 -0.17 15.34 18.82
CA ASP A 129 -1.18 14.75 17.94
C ASP A 129 -0.66 13.55 17.13
N ALA A 130 0.66 13.35 17.06
CA ALA A 130 1.28 12.30 16.24
C ALA A 130 0.86 10.87 16.64
N GLU A 131 0.50 10.63 17.91
CA GLU A 131 -0.03 9.33 18.36
C GLU A 131 -1.43 9.06 17.80
N GLN A 132 -2.34 10.04 17.83
CA GLN A 132 -3.68 9.88 17.28
C GLN A 132 -3.63 9.79 15.75
N ARG A 133 -2.86 10.67 15.09
CA ARG A 133 -2.68 10.65 13.64
C ARG A 133 -2.13 9.31 13.14
N LEU A 134 -1.19 8.71 13.89
CA LEU A 134 -0.68 7.36 13.64
C LEU A 134 -1.79 6.30 13.65
N TYR A 135 -2.76 6.37 14.57
CA TYR A 135 -3.88 5.42 14.62
C TYR A 135 -4.79 5.60 13.40
N ASP A 136 -5.13 6.83 13.07
CA ASP A 136 -6.01 7.16 11.95
C ASP A 136 -5.39 6.77 10.60
N ASP A 137 -4.09 7.02 10.42
CA ASP A 137 -3.33 6.63 9.22
C ASP A 137 -3.20 5.10 9.07
N LEU A 138 -2.99 4.37 10.18
CA LEU A 138 -2.95 2.90 10.17
C LEU A 138 -4.32 2.29 9.87
N HIS A 139 -5.40 2.82 10.46
CA HIS A 139 -6.76 2.37 10.16
C HIS A 139 -7.17 2.68 8.73
N TRP A 140 -6.81 3.86 8.20
CA TRP A 140 -7.02 4.19 6.79
C TRP A 140 -6.28 3.22 5.85
N ALA A 141 -5.07 2.78 6.22
CA ALA A 141 -4.33 1.73 5.51
C ALA A 141 -4.84 0.29 5.77
N GLY A 142 -5.94 0.10 6.51
CA GLY A 142 -6.50 -1.22 6.85
C GLY A 142 -5.68 -2.04 7.87
N LEU A 143 -4.68 -1.45 8.52
CA LEU A 143 -3.74 -2.14 9.40
C LEU A 143 -4.22 -2.14 10.86
N HIS A 144 -5.21 -2.99 11.15
CA HIS A 144 -5.71 -3.22 12.51
C HIS A 144 -4.74 -4.07 13.34
N TRP A 145 -4.49 -3.66 14.59
CA TRP A 145 -3.66 -4.39 15.56
C TRP A 145 -4.50 -5.20 16.55
N ASP A 146 -4.01 -6.39 16.89
CA ASP A 146 -4.70 -7.34 17.76
C ASP A 146 -4.53 -6.99 19.26
N GLU A 147 -3.46 -6.27 19.62
CA GLU A 147 -3.27 -5.64 20.94
C GLU A 147 -2.57 -4.28 20.80
N GLY A 148 -2.88 -3.32 21.67
CA GLY A 148 -2.30 -1.99 21.60
C GLY A 148 -2.91 -0.97 22.58
N PRO A 149 -2.55 0.32 22.47
CA PRO A 149 -2.85 1.33 23.48
C PRO A 149 -4.33 1.74 23.57
N VAL A 150 -5.11 1.44 22.54
CA VAL A 150 -6.55 1.72 22.44
C VAL A 150 -7.39 0.46 22.71
N VAL A 151 -7.07 -0.65 22.04
CA VAL A 151 -7.80 -1.93 22.15
C VAL A 151 -7.45 -2.73 23.41
N GLY A 152 -6.36 -2.37 24.11
CA GLY A 152 -5.84 -3.11 25.25
C GLY A 152 -5.11 -4.39 24.83
N GLY A 153 -5.08 -5.37 25.74
CA GLY A 153 -4.42 -6.66 25.56
C GLY A 153 -3.74 -7.16 26.84
N GLN A 154 -3.32 -8.42 26.84
CA GLN A 154 -2.80 -9.12 28.03
C GLN A 154 -1.50 -8.50 28.59
N TYR A 155 -0.71 -7.83 27.76
CA TYR A 155 0.65 -7.34 28.09
C TYR A 155 0.75 -5.82 28.16
N GLY A 156 -0.41 -5.16 28.31
CA GLY A 156 -0.50 -3.72 28.53
C GLY A 156 0.19 -3.27 29.82
N PRO A 157 0.38 -1.96 30.01
CA PRO A 157 0.08 -0.89 29.06
C PRO A 157 1.02 -0.91 27.84
N TYR A 158 0.55 -0.42 26.69
CA TYR A 158 1.29 -0.42 25.41
C TYR A 158 1.95 0.93 25.09
N ARG A 159 2.04 1.84 26.06
CA ARG A 159 2.84 3.08 26.03
C ARG A 159 4.02 2.92 26.99
N GLN A 160 5.23 3.34 26.59
CA GLN A 160 6.44 3.12 27.39
C GLN A 160 6.52 4.06 28.60
N VAL A 161 6.19 5.34 28.43
CA VAL A 161 6.33 6.36 29.49
C VAL A 161 5.01 7.06 29.84
N SER A 162 4.18 7.42 28.85
CA SER A 162 2.87 8.08 29.00
C SER A 162 1.79 7.11 29.48
N GLY A 163 1.97 6.64 30.72
CA GLY A 163 0.98 5.86 31.45
C GLY A 163 -0.15 6.74 31.99
N LEU A 164 -0.90 7.41 31.11
CA LEU A 164 -2.24 7.89 31.45
C LEU A 164 -3.15 6.67 31.60
N SER A 165 -3.03 5.95 32.73
CA SER A 165 -4.12 5.12 33.19
C SER A 165 -5.28 6.09 33.44
N LYS A 166 -6.37 5.94 32.68
CA LYS A 166 -7.60 6.69 32.88
C LYS A 166 -8.30 6.13 34.13
N LEU A 167 -7.64 6.27 35.28
CA LEU A 167 -8.22 5.97 36.58
C LEU A 167 -9.33 7.01 36.80
N ARG A 168 -10.51 6.50 37.12
CA ARG A 168 -11.76 7.26 37.19
C ARG A 168 -11.65 8.41 38.18
N TYR A 169 -12.18 9.57 37.81
CA TYR A 169 -12.64 10.65 38.69
C TYR A 169 -11.88 10.81 40.03
N ALA A 170 -10.74 11.49 40.00
CA ALA A 170 -10.25 12.19 41.19
C ALA A 170 -10.91 13.57 41.21
N THR A 171 -11.79 13.83 42.19
CA THR A 171 -12.63 15.03 42.27
C THR A 171 -12.02 16.18 43.08
N ASP A 172 -10.71 16.15 43.36
CA ASP A 172 -10.01 17.17 44.17
C ASP A 172 -8.83 17.81 43.43
N ASP A 173 -8.92 19.13 43.26
CA ASP A 173 -8.09 19.95 42.37
C ASP A 173 -6.76 20.42 43.01
N THR A 174 -6.14 19.59 43.88
CA THR A 174 -5.01 20.04 44.73
C THR A 174 -3.81 19.11 44.79
N ASN A 175 -3.74 18.03 44.01
CA ASN A 175 -2.50 17.23 43.88
C ASN A 175 -2.38 16.52 42.52
N MET A 176 -1.87 17.23 41.51
CA MET A 176 -1.44 16.64 40.23
C MET A 176 -0.15 15.80 40.41
N ARG A 177 -0.26 14.64 41.06
CA ARG A 177 0.84 13.66 41.10
C ARG A 177 0.98 13.02 39.73
N PHE A 178 2.10 13.27 39.05
CA PHE A 178 2.48 12.57 37.83
C PHE A 178 2.52 11.04 38.07
N PHE A 179 1.53 10.33 37.56
CA PHE A 179 1.52 8.87 37.59
C PHE A 179 2.61 8.32 36.67
N LYS A 180 3.68 7.86 37.28
CA LYS A 180 4.79 7.15 36.63
C LYS A 180 4.26 5.83 36.06
N SER A 181 4.31 5.67 34.73
CA SER A 181 3.84 4.47 34.02
C SER A 181 4.25 3.17 34.70
N GLU A 182 3.35 2.18 34.69
CA GLU A 182 3.60 0.83 35.19
C GLU A 182 4.83 0.19 34.52
N ARG A 183 5.11 0.53 33.24
CA ARG A 183 6.34 0.08 32.56
C ARG A 183 7.59 0.76 33.11
N THR A 184 7.53 2.02 33.55
CA THR A 184 8.68 2.71 34.17
C THR A 184 9.11 2.03 35.47
N ALA A 185 8.18 1.39 36.21
CA ALA A 185 8.54 0.53 37.34
C ALA A 185 9.17 -0.80 36.87
N LEU A 186 8.62 -1.43 35.83
CA LEU A 186 9.19 -2.64 35.21
C LEU A 186 10.64 -2.43 34.74
N TYR A 187 10.93 -1.35 34.02
CA TYR A 187 12.29 -1.05 33.53
C TYR A 187 13.28 -0.85 34.67
N ARG A 188 12.90 -0.14 35.74
CA ARG A 188 13.77 0.03 36.92
C ARG A 188 14.02 -1.29 37.64
N THR A 189 13.01 -2.16 37.74
CA THR A 189 13.15 -3.50 38.34
C THR A 189 14.19 -4.32 37.59
N HIS A 190 14.09 -4.42 36.26
CA HIS A 190 15.06 -5.11 35.43
C HIS A 190 16.42 -4.40 35.35
N THR A 191 16.48 -3.08 35.53
CA THR A 191 17.76 -2.35 35.63
C THR A 191 18.51 -2.76 36.91
N ASN A 192 17.82 -2.82 38.05
CA ASN A 192 18.41 -3.26 39.31
C ASN A 192 18.85 -4.73 39.22
N GLU A 193 18.04 -5.60 38.60
CA GLU A 193 18.40 -7.00 38.34
C GLU A 193 19.73 -7.15 37.55
N LEU A 194 20.01 -6.24 36.62
CA LEU A 194 21.30 -6.22 35.90
C LEU A 194 22.45 -5.72 36.78
N ILE A 195 22.21 -4.74 37.67
CA ILE A 195 23.21 -4.25 38.62
C ILE A 195 23.58 -5.35 39.62
N ASP A 196 22.59 -5.98 40.24
CA ASP A 196 22.77 -7.05 41.23
C ASP A 196 23.50 -8.29 40.65
N LYS A 197 23.39 -8.51 39.33
CA LYS A 197 24.10 -9.57 38.60
C LYS A 197 25.45 -9.15 38.03
N GLY A 198 25.89 -7.91 38.25
CA GLY A 198 27.16 -7.38 37.73
C GLY A 198 27.18 -7.10 36.21
N HIS A 199 26.02 -7.13 35.55
CA HIS A 199 25.87 -6.82 34.13
C HIS A 199 25.64 -5.32 33.86
N ALA A 200 25.31 -4.53 34.87
CA ALA A 200 25.18 -3.08 34.77
C ALA A 200 25.80 -2.38 35.98
N TYR A 201 26.07 -1.08 35.86
CA TYR A 201 26.60 -0.25 36.96
C TYR A 201 26.08 1.19 36.87
N ARG A 202 26.06 1.89 38.02
CA ARG A 202 25.74 3.33 38.07
C ARG A 202 26.94 4.17 37.64
N CYS A 203 26.69 5.15 36.79
CA CYS A 203 27.67 6.10 36.30
C CYS A 203 27.29 7.51 36.78
N PHE A 204 28.14 8.07 37.64
CA PHE A 204 28.01 9.39 38.26
C PHE A 204 28.81 10.48 37.51
N CYS A 205 29.19 10.24 36.26
CA CYS A 205 29.88 11.23 35.43
C CYS A 205 28.91 12.33 34.98
N SER A 206 29.28 13.59 35.16
CA SER A 206 28.50 14.73 34.64
C SER A 206 28.61 14.86 33.11
N SER A 207 27.68 15.62 32.52
CA SER A 207 27.69 15.99 31.10
C SER A 207 29.00 16.66 30.69
N GLU A 208 29.45 17.64 31.47
CA GLU A 208 30.61 18.48 31.16
C GLU A 208 31.89 17.64 31.10
N ARG A 209 32.00 16.62 31.98
CA ARG A 209 33.08 15.64 31.96
C ARG A 209 33.07 14.83 30.66
N LEU A 210 31.91 14.29 30.28
CA LEU A 210 31.77 13.46 29.09
C LEU A 210 32.05 14.28 27.82
N ASP A 211 31.57 15.52 27.76
CA ASP A 211 31.81 16.46 26.65
C ASP A 211 33.28 16.93 26.59
N SER A 212 33.94 17.09 27.73
CA SER A 212 35.38 17.36 27.80
C SER A 212 36.20 16.17 27.28
N HIS A 213 35.87 14.95 27.72
CA HIS A 213 36.52 13.72 27.28
C HIS A 213 36.32 13.45 25.78
N ALA A 214 35.10 13.62 25.27
CA ALA A 214 34.80 13.47 23.85
C ALA A 214 35.56 14.49 22.98
N ARG A 215 35.65 15.76 23.41
CA ARG A 215 36.44 16.79 22.72
C ARG A 215 37.93 16.46 22.71
N HIS A 216 38.49 16.05 23.84
CA HIS A 216 39.90 15.63 23.93
C HIS A 216 40.21 14.48 22.97
N ARG A 217 39.37 13.44 22.95
CA ARG A 217 39.53 12.29 22.03
C ARG A 217 39.42 12.71 20.56
N SER A 218 38.45 13.55 20.22
CA SER A 218 38.30 14.07 18.86
C SER A 218 39.52 14.91 18.41
N GLN A 219 40.10 15.70 19.31
CA GLN A 219 41.32 16.49 19.04
C GLN A 219 42.56 15.59 18.88
N ALA A 220 42.61 14.48 19.61
CA ALA A 220 43.66 13.46 19.49
C ALA A 220 43.46 12.47 18.32
N GLY A 221 42.40 12.61 17.51
CA GLY A 221 42.07 11.69 16.42
C GLY A 221 41.60 10.30 16.88
N LEU A 222 41.22 10.15 18.15
CA LEU A 222 40.78 8.90 18.76
C LEU A 222 39.26 8.68 18.56
N GLY A 223 38.86 7.42 18.43
CA GLY A 223 37.45 7.05 18.29
C GLY A 223 36.61 7.40 19.54
N PRO A 224 35.32 7.74 19.38
CA PRO A 224 34.44 8.07 20.50
C PRO A 224 34.15 6.82 21.37
N GLY A 225 33.79 7.04 22.63
CA GLY A 225 33.34 5.98 23.54
C GLY A 225 33.39 6.44 25.00
N TYR A 226 33.06 5.53 25.93
CA TYR A 226 33.13 5.76 27.37
C TYR A 226 34.36 5.07 27.97
N ASP A 227 34.98 5.74 28.95
CA ASP A 227 36.24 5.32 29.57
C ASP A 227 36.06 4.39 30.78
N ARG A 228 34.86 3.83 30.97
CA ARG A 228 34.50 2.98 32.12
C ARG A 228 34.80 3.59 33.51
N LYS A 229 34.93 4.92 33.63
CA LYS A 229 35.35 5.60 34.88
C LYS A 229 34.58 5.19 36.15
N CYS A 230 33.30 4.81 36.03
CA CYS A 230 32.46 4.37 37.15
C CYS A 230 32.26 2.84 37.24
N ALA A 231 32.88 2.04 36.37
CA ALA A 231 32.64 0.59 36.28
C ALA A 231 33.26 -0.24 37.42
N ASP A 232 34.22 0.36 38.13
CA ASP A 232 34.96 -0.24 39.25
C ASP A 232 34.61 0.40 40.61
N ILE A 233 33.59 1.27 40.66
CA ILE A 233 33.00 1.75 41.93
C ILE A 233 32.37 0.54 42.63
N SER A 234 32.63 0.35 43.92
CA SER A 234 32.08 -0.79 44.67
C SER A 234 30.56 -0.72 44.75
N TYR A 235 29.90 -1.87 44.98
CA TYR A 235 28.45 -1.91 45.16
C TYR A 235 28.01 -1.01 46.32
N GLU A 236 28.73 -1.05 47.44
CA GLU A 236 28.47 -0.27 48.64
C GLU A 236 28.59 1.24 48.41
N GLU A 237 29.64 1.70 47.72
CA GLU A 237 29.79 3.11 47.35
C GLU A 237 28.69 3.52 46.34
N SER A 238 28.37 2.65 45.38
CA SER A 238 27.31 2.90 44.38
C SER A 238 25.93 3.07 45.03
N GLU A 239 25.59 2.22 46.00
CA GLU A 239 24.33 2.32 46.75
C GLU A 239 24.32 3.52 47.70
N ASP A 240 25.41 3.79 48.44
CA ASP A 240 25.51 4.95 49.33
C ASP A 240 25.28 6.26 48.57
N ARG A 241 25.99 6.46 47.46
CA ARG A 241 25.85 7.65 46.61
C ARG A 241 24.46 7.76 45.99
N ALA A 242 23.90 6.67 45.48
CA ALA A 242 22.54 6.66 44.95
C ALA A 242 21.49 6.98 46.03
N SER A 243 21.68 6.49 47.27
CA SER A 243 20.78 6.74 48.40
C SER A 243 20.82 8.19 48.87
N LYS A 244 21.97 8.86 48.76
CA LYS A 244 22.16 10.30 49.01
C LYS A 244 21.57 11.20 47.92
N GLY A 245 21.14 10.62 46.80
CA GLY A 245 20.54 11.36 45.68
C GLY A 245 21.55 11.87 44.65
N ASP A 246 22.78 11.36 44.61
CA ASP A 246 23.73 11.69 43.55
C ASP A 246 23.11 11.37 42.17
N SER A 247 23.13 12.36 41.28
CA SER A 247 22.66 12.19 39.89
C SER A 247 23.50 11.15 39.16
N HIS A 248 22.84 10.14 38.60
CA HIS A 248 23.50 9.03 37.92
C HIS A 248 22.67 8.50 36.75
N VAL A 249 23.34 7.83 35.83
CA VAL A 249 22.72 6.96 34.82
C VAL A 249 23.11 5.51 35.09
N VAL A 250 22.37 4.54 34.55
CA VAL A 250 22.80 3.13 34.58
C VAL A 250 23.31 2.72 33.21
N ARG A 251 24.51 2.14 33.17
CA ARG A 251 25.17 1.63 31.95
C ARG A 251 25.18 0.12 31.93
N LEU A 252 25.01 -0.47 30.75
CA LEU A 252 25.27 -1.90 30.50
C LEU A 252 26.79 -2.12 30.43
N LYS A 253 27.32 -3.11 31.15
CA LYS A 253 28.72 -3.54 31.05
C LYS A 253 28.83 -4.57 29.92
N VAL A 254 29.45 -4.19 28.80
CA VAL A 254 29.54 -5.06 27.60
C VAL A 254 31.00 -5.36 27.26
N ASP A 255 31.44 -6.60 27.40
CA ASP A 255 32.80 -6.99 27.04
C ASP A 255 32.97 -7.38 25.56
N GLY A 256 31.85 -7.63 24.87
CA GLY A 256 31.79 -7.84 23.43
C GLY A 256 30.37 -8.10 22.94
N TYR A 257 30.16 -7.97 21.62
CA TYR A 257 28.86 -8.21 21.00
C TYR A 257 28.80 -9.54 20.25
N PRO A 258 27.70 -10.30 20.34
CA PRO A 258 27.51 -11.53 19.59
C PRO A 258 27.20 -11.28 18.10
N MET A 259 27.68 -12.18 17.25
CA MET A 259 27.12 -12.37 15.91
C MET A 259 25.72 -12.97 15.99
N PHE A 260 24.86 -12.66 15.02
CA PHE A 260 23.50 -13.17 14.92
C PHE A 260 23.11 -13.56 13.50
N ASN A 261 22.01 -14.29 13.35
CA ASN A 261 21.46 -14.62 12.03
C ASN A 261 20.21 -13.79 11.78
N ASP A 262 20.31 -12.83 10.86
CA ASP A 262 19.19 -12.04 10.37
C ASP A 262 18.38 -12.83 9.33
N LEU A 263 17.05 -12.72 9.37
CA LEU A 263 16.14 -13.42 8.47
C LEU A 263 16.27 -12.98 7.00
N VAL A 264 16.75 -11.75 6.75
CA VAL A 264 16.93 -11.17 5.42
C VAL A 264 18.41 -11.25 5.01
N TYR A 265 19.31 -10.77 5.88
CA TYR A 265 20.74 -10.63 5.59
C TYR A 265 21.59 -11.86 5.92
N GLY A 266 21.09 -12.82 6.70
CA GLY A 266 21.86 -13.98 7.17
C GLY A 266 22.79 -13.63 8.32
N LYS A 267 23.90 -14.37 8.47
CA LYS A 267 24.84 -14.19 9.58
C LYS A 267 25.54 -12.82 9.51
N THR A 268 25.23 -11.95 10.47
CA THR A 268 25.69 -10.56 10.56
C THR A 268 25.99 -10.15 12.01
N GLY A 269 26.52 -8.95 12.23
CA GLY A 269 26.99 -8.45 13.52
C GLY A 269 28.49 -8.11 13.52
N GLN A 270 29.02 -7.73 14.69
CA GLN A 270 30.43 -7.38 14.86
C GLN A 270 31.16 -8.43 15.71
N ASN A 271 31.95 -9.28 15.07
CA ASN A 271 32.81 -10.26 15.77
C ASN A 271 34.21 -9.70 16.11
N LYS A 272 34.41 -8.39 15.96
CA LYS A 272 35.69 -7.71 16.17
C LYS A 272 35.43 -6.39 16.91
N PRO A 273 35.97 -6.19 18.12
CA PRO A 273 36.30 -4.84 18.54
C PRO A 273 37.32 -4.29 17.53
N ASN A 274 37.11 -3.06 17.04
CA ASN A 274 38.10 -2.34 16.24
C ASN A 274 39.24 -1.87 17.14
N VAL A 275 40.02 -2.81 17.68
CA VAL A 275 41.19 -2.50 18.51
C VAL A 275 42.31 -2.04 17.56
N SER A 276 42.41 -0.73 17.38
CA SER A 276 43.62 -0.12 16.82
C SER A 276 44.78 -0.33 17.79
N LYS A 277 46.04 -0.17 17.34
CA LYS A 277 47.19 -0.17 18.26
C LYS A 277 47.12 0.96 19.31
N LEU A 278 46.30 2.00 19.09
CA LEU A 278 46.09 3.10 20.04
C LEU A 278 45.09 2.74 21.17
N ASP A 279 44.16 1.82 20.93
CA ASP A 279 43.17 1.38 21.93
C ASP A 279 43.77 0.53 23.08
N PHE A 280 45.06 0.17 22.98
CA PHE A 280 45.78 -0.46 24.10
C PHE A 280 46.28 0.55 25.14
N ILE A 281 46.35 1.84 24.80
CA ILE A 281 46.78 2.91 25.71
C ILE A 281 45.56 3.62 26.30
N ASP A 282 44.54 3.89 25.48
CA ASP A 282 43.40 4.74 25.86
C ASP A 282 42.08 4.07 25.48
N ARG A 283 41.87 2.86 26.04
CA ARG A 283 40.77 1.94 25.70
C ARG A 283 39.40 2.51 26.04
N VAL A 284 38.51 2.56 25.04
CA VAL A 284 37.10 2.90 25.23
C VAL A 284 36.19 1.70 25.10
N TYR A 285 35.00 1.86 25.66
CA TYR A 285 33.90 0.90 25.69
C TYR A 285 32.61 1.62 25.33
N ASP A 286 31.69 0.94 24.65
CA ASP A 286 30.39 1.53 24.32
C ASP A 286 29.54 1.76 25.57
N ASP A 287 29.57 0.79 26.50
CA ASP A 287 28.84 0.71 27.77
C ASP A 287 27.57 1.58 27.81
N PRO A 288 26.57 1.22 27.00
CA PRO A 288 25.45 2.10 26.64
C PRO A 288 24.56 2.38 27.84
N ILE A 289 23.99 3.58 27.89
CA ILE A 289 23.03 3.96 28.93
C ILE A 289 21.73 3.17 28.73
N LEU A 290 21.30 2.48 29.78
CA LEU A 290 20.03 1.76 29.87
C LEU A 290 18.95 2.60 30.56
N LEU A 291 19.32 3.33 31.61
CA LEU A 291 18.44 4.18 32.41
C LEU A 291 19.07 5.56 32.56
N LYS A 292 18.31 6.60 32.22
CA LYS A 292 18.70 8.01 32.34
C LYS A 292 18.59 8.49 33.81
N SER A 293 19.12 9.68 34.11
CA SER A 293 19.03 10.30 35.45
C SER A 293 17.63 10.79 35.83
N ASP A 294 16.76 11.06 34.85
CA ASP A 294 15.31 11.20 35.07
C ASP A 294 14.63 9.87 35.48
N GLY A 295 15.37 8.77 35.42
CA GLY A 295 14.94 7.42 35.71
C GLY A 295 13.90 6.87 34.74
N HIS A 296 13.84 7.39 33.51
CA HIS A 296 13.23 6.75 32.35
C HIS A 296 14.25 5.85 31.64
N PRO A 297 13.82 4.79 30.95
CA PRO A 297 14.70 3.96 30.14
C PRO A 297 15.21 4.73 28.92
N THR A 298 16.28 4.22 28.31
CA THR A 298 16.57 4.47 26.90
C THR A 298 15.80 3.47 26.02
N TYR A 299 15.70 3.77 24.72
CA TYR A 299 15.13 2.84 23.73
C TYR A 299 15.70 1.42 23.87
N HIS A 300 17.00 1.26 24.11
CA HIS A 300 17.63 -0.07 24.14
C HIS A 300 17.14 -0.96 25.29
N LEU A 301 16.98 -0.39 26.50
CA LEU A 301 16.40 -1.12 27.63
C LEU A 301 14.91 -1.40 27.40
N ALA A 302 14.15 -0.37 27.04
CA ALA A 302 12.70 -0.48 26.90
C ALA A 302 12.30 -1.48 25.81
N ASN A 303 12.96 -1.43 24.64
CA ASN A 303 12.68 -2.29 23.50
C ASN A 303 12.93 -3.78 23.81
N VAL A 304 14.02 -4.12 24.52
CA VAL A 304 14.35 -5.51 24.89
C VAL A 304 13.44 -6.05 26.00
N VAL A 305 13.19 -5.26 27.05
CA VAL A 305 12.27 -5.65 28.13
C VAL A 305 10.85 -5.83 27.59
N ASP A 306 10.37 -4.92 26.74
CA ASP A 306 9.02 -5.01 26.19
C ASP A 306 8.87 -6.15 25.19
N ASP A 307 9.83 -6.35 24.28
CA ASP A 307 9.77 -7.46 23.33
C ASP A 307 9.78 -8.83 24.07
N HIS A 308 10.53 -8.95 25.19
CA HIS A 308 10.48 -10.14 26.06
C HIS A 308 9.15 -10.30 26.82
N CYS A 309 8.68 -9.25 27.50
CA CYS A 309 7.47 -9.34 28.32
C CYS A 309 6.22 -9.53 27.46
N MET A 310 6.11 -8.86 26.30
CA MET A 310 5.01 -8.99 25.34
C MET A 310 5.08 -10.27 24.47
N LYS A 311 6.08 -11.12 24.68
CA LYS A 311 6.30 -12.40 23.96
C LYS A 311 6.41 -12.22 22.44
N ILE A 312 7.14 -11.20 22.02
CA ILE A 312 7.47 -10.99 20.60
C ILE A 312 8.37 -12.13 20.13
N THR A 313 8.03 -12.68 18.96
CA THR A 313 8.75 -13.79 18.33
C THR A 313 9.61 -13.32 17.16
N HIS A 314 9.15 -12.27 16.46
CA HIS A 314 9.75 -11.75 15.25
C HIS A 314 9.80 -10.22 15.31
N VAL A 315 11.00 -9.67 15.16
CA VAL A 315 11.27 -8.23 15.10
C VAL A 315 11.62 -7.88 13.66
N ILE A 316 10.63 -7.35 12.92
CA ILE A 316 10.84 -6.83 11.57
C ILE A 316 10.94 -5.29 11.66
N ARG A 317 12.10 -4.73 11.30
CA ARG A 317 12.39 -3.27 11.43
C ARG A 317 13.38 -2.76 10.39
N GLY A 318 13.49 -1.45 10.18
CA GLY A 318 14.44 -0.87 9.22
C GLY A 318 15.91 -1.17 9.54
N THR A 319 16.75 -1.29 8.50
CA THR A 319 18.19 -1.61 8.62
C THR A 319 19.00 -0.59 9.42
N GLU A 320 18.50 0.62 9.66
CA GLU A 320 19.12 1.60 10.58
C GLU A 320 19.27 1.07 12.01
N TRP A 321 18.48 0.08 12.42
CA TRP A 321 18.58 -0.58 13.73
C TRP A 321 19.47 -1.83 13.74
N MET A 322 19.99 -2.26 12.58
CA MET A 322 20.88 -3.42 12.51
C MET A 322 22.15 -3.24 13.36
N PRO A 323 22.84 -2.08 13.39
CA PRO A 323 24.01 -1.87 14.25
C PRO A 323 23.71 -1.99 15.75
N SER A 324 22.47 -1.71 16.18
CA SER A 324 22.05 -1.85 17.58
C SER A 324 21.66 -3.28 17.98
N THR A 325 21.47 -4.18 17.01
CA THR A 325 20.97 -5.54 17.28
C THR A 325 21.97 -6.42 18.06
N PRO A 326 23.29 -6.41 17.78
CA PRO A 326 24.27 -7.12 18.59
C PRO A 326 24.26 -6.69 20.07
N MET A 327 24.06 -5.39 20.34
CA MET A 327 23.89 -4.85 21.70
C MET A 327 22.57 -5.30 22.34
N HIS A 328 21.46 -5.32 21.59
CA HIS A 328 20.20 -5.89 22.08
C HIS A 328 20.37 -7.35 22.50
N LEU A 329 21.14 -8.13 21.73
CA LEU A 329 21.44 -9.53 22.05
C LEU A 329 22.38 -9.68 23.26
N ALA A 330 23.35 -8.80 23.45
CA ALA A 330 24.15 -8.75 24.68
C ALA A 330 23.25 -8.50 25.91
N LEU A 331 22.22 -7.65 25.78
CA LEU A 331 21.23 -7.40 26.83
C LEU A 331 20.32 -8.62 27.08
N TYR A 332 19.83 -9.31 26.04
CA TYR A 332 19.13 -10.60 26.18
C TYR A 332 19.99 -11.65 26.90
N ASN A 333 21.28 -11.74 26.56
CA ASN A 333 22.23 -12.65 27.21
C ASN A 333 22.44 -12.32 28.70
N ALA A 334 22.56 -11.03 29.05
CA ALA A 334 22.68 -10.58 30.44
C ALA A 334 21.43 -10.93 31.30
N PHE A 335 20.24 -10.84 30.72
CA PHE A 335 19.01 -11.33 31.36
C PHE A 335 18.86 -12.86 31.34
N LYS A 336 19.67 -13.58 30.55
CA LYS A 336 19.51 -15.01 30.23
C LYS A 336 18.15 -15.32 29.59
N TRP A 337 17.69 -14.43 28.72
CA TRP A 337 16.44 -14.55 27.97
C TRP A 337 16.70 -15.01 26.53
N THR A 338 15.77 -15.79 25.96
CA THR A 338 15.78 -16.13 24.54
C THR A 338 15.39 -14.89 23.71
N PRO A 339 16.21 -14.45 22.74
CA PRO A 339 15.88 -13.34 21.87
C PRO A 339 14.86 -13.74 20.78
N PRO A 340 14.07 -12.78 20.25
CA PRO A 340 13.25 -13.00 19.06
C PRO A 340 14.13 -13.18 17.81
N SER A 341 13.52 -13.68 16.73
CA SER A 341 14.16 -13.66 15.41
C SER A 341 14.13 -12.25 14.83
N PHE A 342 15.26 -11.76 14.32
CA PHE A 342 15.37 -10.42 13.73
C PHE A 342 15.38 -10.48 12.20
N GLY A 343 14.62 -9.61 11.55
CA GLY A 343 14.68 -9.41 10.10
C GLY A 343 14.73 -7.93 9.77
N HIS A 344 15.85 -7.46 9.21
CA HIS A 344 16.01 -6.05 8.88
C HIS A 344 15.56 -5.74 7.44
N VAL A 345 14.74 -4.71 7.29
CA VAL A 345 14.15 -4.25 6.02
C VAL A 345 15.00 -3.11 5.44
N PRO A 346 15.44 -3.17 4.17
CA PRO A 346 16.36 -2.18 3.60
C PRO A 346 15.80 -0.76 3.58
N LEU A 347 16.67 0.24 3.66
CA LEU A 347 16.29 1.66 3.55
C LEU A 347 15.62 1.95 2.20
N LEU A 348 14.60 2.82 2.24
CA LEU A 348 14.05 3.44 1.04
C LEU A 348 14.93 4.61 0.59
N VAL A 349 15.25 4.67 -0.70
CA VAL A 349 16.08 5.72 -1.30
C VAL A 349 15.41 6.30 -2.55
N ASP A 350 15.83 7.50 -2.93
CA ASP A 350 15.47 8.11 -4.21
C ASP A 350 16.28 7.50 -5.38
N LYS A 351 16.06 8.02 -6.59
CA LYS A 351 16.79 7.59 -7.80
C LYS A 351 18.30 7.89 -7.75
N ASN A 352 18.75 8.76 -6.85
CA ASN A 352 20.15 9.12 -6.64
C ASN A 352 20.80 8.30 -5.50
N GLY A 353 20.07 7.36 -4.89
CA GLY A 353 20.53 6.58 -3.74
C GLY A 353 20.50 7.34 -2.41
N GLN A 354 19.98 8.57 -2.37
CA GLN A 354 19.81 9.33 -1.13
C GLN A 354 18.64 8.78 -0.33
N LYS A 355 18.80 8.71 1.00
CA LYS A 355 17.74 8.24 1.90
C LYS A 355 16.50 9.14 1.79
N LEU A 356 15.35 8.54 1.48
CA LEU A 356 14.08 9.26 1.57
C LEU A 356 13.87 9.71 3.02
N SER A 357 13.77 11.02 3.19
CA SER A 357 13.80 11.69 4.50
C SER A 357 12.56 12.58 4.67
N LYS A 358 12.25 12.91 5.92
CA LYS A 358 11.15 13.82 6.31
C LYS A 358 11.20 15.24 5.68
N ARG A 359 12.23 15.55 4.88
CA ARG A 359 12.34 16.82 4.13
C ARG A 359 11.54 16.81 2.83
N ASN A 360 11.21 15.64 2.30
CA ASN A 360 10.33 15.50 1.16
C ASN A 360 8.91 15.33 1.73
N ALA A 361 8.12 16.41 1.82
CA ALA A 361 6.77 16.35 2.37
C ALA A 361 5.87 15.32 1.65
N ASP A 362 6.21 15.01 0.40
CA ASP A 362 5.53 14.06 -0.49
C ASP A 362 5.68 12.57 -0.11
N ILE A 363 6.31 12.24 1.03
CA ILE A 363 6.43 10.85 1.53
C ILE A 363 5.66 10.57 2.83
N ASP A 364 5.02 11.59 3.42
CA ASP A 364 4.11 11.43 4.55
C ASP A 364 2.74 10.91 4.07
N LEU A 365 2.05 10.10 4.88
CA LEU A 365 0.78 9.48 4.47
C LEU A 365 -0.32 10.50 4.17
N SER A 366 -0.29 11.65 4.84
CA SER A 366 -1.17 12.79 4.54
C SER A 366 -1.00 13.29 3.11
N SER A 367 0.22 13.39 2.58
CA SER A 367 0.41 13.83 1.19
C SER A 367 -0.19 12.83 0.19
N PHE A 368 0.03 11.53 0.38
CA PHE A 368 -0.56 10.51 -0.51
C PHE A 368 -2.10 10.51 -0.45
N LYS A 369 -2.67 10.56 0.75
CA LYS A 369 -4.11 10.47 0.99
C LYS A 369 -4.83 11.78 0.66
N ASP A 370 -4.43 12.85 1.34
CA ASP A 370 -5.18 14.11 1.45
C ASP A 370 -4.82 15.08 0.29
N THR A 371 -3.61 14.99 -0.28
CA THR A 371 -3.15 15.85 -1.40
C THR A 371 -3.16 15.15 -2.76
N GLN A 372 -2.68 13.90 -2.83
CA GLN A 372 -2.52 13.16 -4.10
C GLN A 372 -3.70 12.24 -4.43
N GLY A 373 -4.68 12.07 -3.53
CA GLY A 373 -5.88 11.24 -3.75
C GLY A 373 -5.58 9.74 -3.98
N ILE A 374 -4.46 9.24 -3.49
CA ILE A 374 -4.04 7.84 -3.65
C ILE A 374 -4.94 6.93 -2.81
N PHE A 375 -5.45 5.85 -3.39
CA PHE A 375 -6.27 4.89 -2.65
C PHE A 375 -5.46 4.16 -1.58
N PRO A 376 -6.07 3.79 -0.43
CA PRO A 376 -5.38 3.01 0.59
C PRO A 376 -4.88 1.67 0.06
N ALA A 377 -5.68 0.98 -0.77
CA ALA A 377 -5.27 -0.24 -1.46
C ALA A 377 -4.03 -0.02 -2.36
N THR A 378 -4.00 1.07 -3.12
CA THR A 378 -2.85 1.45 -3.96
C THR A 378 -1.59 1.67 -3.11
N LEU A 379 -1.67 2.46 -2.03
CA LEU A 379 -0.50 2.78 -1.22
C LEU A 379 0.02 1.55 -0.45
N VAL A 380 -0.88 0.71 0.07
CA VAL A 380 -0.55 -0.55 0.73
C VAL A 380 0.12 -1.52 -0.24
N ASN A 381 -0.46 -1.70 -1.44
CA ASN A 381 0.09 -2.54 -2.48
C ASN A 381 1.47 -2.03 -2.94
N PHE A 382 1.63 -0.71 -3.12
CA PHE A 382 2.92 -0.10 -3.47
C PHE A 382 3.95 -0.32 -2.36
N ALA A 383 3.60 -0.01 -1.10
CA ALA A 383 4.46 -0.21 0.06
C ALA A 383 4.88 -1.68 0.22
N ALA A 384 4.00 -2.64 -0.09
CA ALA A 384 4.33 -4.06 -0.07
C ALA A 384 5.46 -4.41 -1.04
N LEU A 385 5.42 -3.88 -2.27
CA LEU A 385 6.41 -4.15 -3.32
C LEU A 385 7.77 -3.49 -3.07
N LEU A 386 7.87 -2.54 -2.13
CA LEU A 386 9.12 -1.84 -1.80
C LEU A 386 10.09 -2.69 -0.98
N GLY A 387 10.63 -3.72 -1.64
CA GLY A 387 11.69 -4.59 -1.13
C GLY A 387 11.24 -6.00 -0.74
N TRP A 388 10.01 -6.40 -1.07
CA TRP A 388 9.57 -7.80 -1.00
C TRP A 388 9.39 -8.37 -2.42
N SER A 389 9.67 -9.66 -2.61
CA SER A 389 9.59 -10.32 -3.91
C SER A 389 8.62 -11.52 -3.89
N HIS A 390 7.66 -11.53 -4.82
CA HIS A 390 6.76 -12.65 -5.06
C HIS A 390 7.07 -13.38 -6.38
N SER A 391 6.25 -14.38 -6.70
CA SER A 391 6.26 -15.14 -7.96
C SER A 391 4.93 -15.08 -8.73
N GLN A 392 4.00 -14.24 -8.29
CA GLN A 392 2.75 -13.99 -9.01
C GLN A 392 3.00 -13.26 -10.34
N LYS A 393 2.10 -13.45 -11.32
CA LYS A 393 2.18 -12.82 -12.65
C LYS A 393 1.75 -11.35 -12.67
N SER A 394 1.02 -10.91 -11.65
CA SER A 394 0.56 -9.53 -11.46
C SER A 394 1.17 -8.99 -10.18
N ASP A 395 1.38 -7.68 -10.15
CA ASP A 395 1.81 -6.92 -8.97
C ASP A 395 0.62 -6.21 -8.29
N VAL A 396 -0.60 -6.38 -8.83
CA VAL A 396 -1.84 -5.75 -8.32
C VAL A 396 -2.49 -6.67 -7.30
N PHE A 397 -2.55 -6.22 -6.04
CA PHE A 397 -3.08 -6.98 -4.92
C PHE A 397 -3.94 -6.11 -4.00
N ASP A 398 -5.04 -6.67 -3.49
CA ASP A 398 -5.66 -6.17 -2.26
C ASP A 398 -4.92 -6.67 -0.99
N LEU A 399 -5.28 -6.13 0.18
CA LEU A 399 -4.64 -6.50 1.45
C LEU A 399 -4.84 -7.99 1.80
N GLY A 400 -6.01 -8.56 1.54
CA GLY A 400 -6.30 -9.98 1.82
C GLY A 400 -5.61 -10.94 0.85
N GLU A 401 -5.28 -10.51 -0.37
CA GLU A 401 -4.39 -11.22 -1.28
C GLU A 401 -2.95 -11.20 -0.75
N LEU A 402 -2.44 -10.03 -0.33
CA LEU A 402 -1.11 -9.91 0.30
C LEU A 402 -0.99 -10.80 1.54
N GLU A 403 -1.99 -10.83 2.43
CA GLU A 403 -2.03 -11.71 3.61
C GLU A 403 -1.86 -13.20 3.27
N LYS A 404 -2.37 -13.64 2.11
CA LYS A 404 -2.29 -15.04 1.65
C LYS A 404 -0.95 -15.40 1.02
N ILE A 405 -0.22 -14.45 0.45
CA ILE A 405 1.00 -14.72 -0.35
C ILE A 405 2.29 -14.21 0.29
N PHE A 406 2.21 -13.32 1.28
CA PHE A 406 3.37 -12.73 1.94
C PHE A 406 4.32 -13.79 2.53
N ASN A 407 5.61 -13.46 2.53
CA ASN A 407 6.69 -14.23 3.15
C ASN A 407 7.95 -13.35 3.22
N LEU A 408 8.95 -13.76 4.02
CA LEU A 408 10.17 -13.00 4.28
C LEU A 408 11.22 -13.06 3.15
N LYS A 409 10.80 -13.27 1.89
CA LYS A 409 11.67 -13.07 0.71
C LYS A 409 11.82 -11.55 0.45
N ILE A 410 12.54 -10.90 1.35
CA ILE A 410 12.87 -9.48 1.30
C ILE A 410 14.21 -9.31 0.57
N THR A 411 14.29 -8.32 -0.32
CA THR A 411 15.50 -8.00 -1.09
C THR A 411 16.58 -7.40 -0.19
N ARG A 412 17.85 -7.65 -0.51
CA ARG A 412 19.00 -7.06 0.20
C ARG A 412 19.47 -5.79 -0.52
N GLY A 413 19.88 -4.80 0.27
CA GLY A 413 20.36 -3.51 -0.25
C GLY A 413 19.23 -2.49 -0.43
N ASN A 414 19.58 -1.21 -0.53
CA ASN A 414 18.61 -0.10 -0.54
C ASN A 414 17.57 -0.25 -1.66
N THR A 415 16.31 0.04 -1.35
CA THR A 415 15.20 -0.02 -2.29
C THR A 415 14.95 1.36 -2.88
N VAL A 416 15.20 1.52 -4.18
CA VAL A 416 14.84 2.73 -4.93
C VAL A 416 13.32 2.81 -5.06
N VAL A 417 12.73 3.95 -4.70
CA VAL A 417 11.28 4.19 -4.82
C VAL A 417 10.98 4.81 -6.19
N ALA A 418 10.26 4.06 -7.03
CA ALA A 418 9.82 4.48 -8.36
C ALA A 418 8.31 4.78 -8.35
N PHE A 419 7.95 6.07 -8.26
CA PHE A 419 6.56 6.53 -8.20
C PHE A 419 5.74 6.25 -9.46
N GLU A 420 6.40 5.97 -10.59
CA GLU A 420 5.76 5.49 -11.81
C GLU A 420 4.94 4.20 -11.55
N LYS A 421 5.43 3.35 -10.63
CA LYS A 421 4.71 2.14 -10.22
C LYS A 421 3.50 2.44 -9.34
N LEU A 422 3.54 3.50 -8.53
CA LEU A 422 2.40 3.95 -7.72
C LEU A 422 1.22 4.33 -8.63
N TRP A 423 1.47 5.15 -9.65
CA TRP A 423 0.43 5.57 -10.60
C TRP A 423 -0.08 4.45 -11.51
N PHE A 424 0.76 3.46 -11.84
CA PHE A 424 0.30 2.22 -12.47
C PHE A 424 -0.67 1.45 -11.57
N LEU A 425 -0.35 1.30 -10.28
CA LEU A 425 -1.21 0.61 -9.32
C LEU A 425 -2.51 1.38 -9.06
N GLN A 426 -2.47 2.72 -9.02
CA GLN A 426 -3.65 3.57 -8.88
C GLN A 426 -4.68 3.31 -10.00
N LYS A 427 -4.22 3.27 -11.26
CA LYS A 427 -5.04 2.93 -12.43
C LYS A 427 -5.59 1.50 -12.35
N ALA A 428 -4.75 0.54 -11.96
CA ALA A 428 -5.16 -0.85 -11.84
C ALA A 428 -6.21 -1.08 -10.74
N HIS A 429 -6.08 -0.41 -9.59
CA HIS A 429 -7.08 -0.44 -8.52
C HIS A 429 -8.36 0.30 -8.91
N ALA A 430 -8.28 1.45 -9.59
CA ALA A 430 -9.45 2.13 -10.16
C ALA A 430 -10.25 1.22 -11.10
N GLN A 431 -9.57 0.46 -11.98
CA GLN A 431 -10.21 -0.54 -12.84
C GLN A 431 -10.84 -1.68 -12.05
N ARG A 432 -10.18 -2.17 -10.99
CA ARG A 432 -10.71 -3.23 -10.12
C ARG A 432 -11.98 -2.78 -9.40
N PHE A 433 -11.99 -1.58 -8.83
CA PHE A 433 -13.16 -0.99 -8.17
C PHE A 433 -14.30 -0.76 -9.18
N ALA A 434 -14.00 -0.18 -10.34
CA ALA A 434 -15.00 0.01 -11.40
C ALA A 434 -15.67 -1.29 -11.89
N ALA A 435 -14.90 -2.39 -11.95
CA ALA A 435 -15.40 -3.70 -12.35
C ALA A 435 -16.17 -4.44 -11.25
N SER A 436 -15.83 -4.23 -9.98
CA SER A 436 -16.46 -4.93 -8.83
C SER A 436 -17.59 -4.14 -8.16
N GLY A 437 -17.61 -2.81 -8.30
CA GLY A 437 -18.52 -1.94 -7.56
C GLY A 437 -18.15 -1.87 -6.06
N GLY A 438 -19.15 -1.57 -5.23
CA GLY A 438 -18.99 -1.52 -3.77
C GLY A 438 -18.41 -0.19 -3.25
N PRO A 439 -18.11 -0.12 -1.93
CA PRO A 439 -17.82 1.14 -1.25
C PRO A 439 -16.66 1.94 -1.83
N GLU A 440 -15.61 1.27 -2.33
CA GLU A 440 -14.46 1.91 -2.96
C GLU A 440 -14.83 2.57 -4.28
N PHE A 441 -15.69 1.93 -5.08
CA PHE A 441 -16.22 2.52 -6.30
C PHE A 441 -17.20 3.66 -6.03
N ASP A 442 -18.08 3.50 -5.03
CA ASP A 442 -19.02 4.54 -4.63
C ASP A 442 -18.25 5.78 -4.11
N GLN A 443 -17.14 5.58 -3.39
CA GLN A 443 -16.23 6.67 -3.01
C GLN A 443 -15.60 7.35 -4.24
N MET A 444 -15.13 6.60 -5.24
CA MET A 444 -14.62 7.18 -6.49
C MET A 444 -15.69 8.03 -7.22
N VAL A 445 -16.93 7.52 -7.30
CA VAL A 445 -18.06 8.23 -7.91
C VAL A 445 -18.36 9.53 -7.17
N ASN A 446 -18.42 9.49 -5.84
CA ASN A 446 -18.64 10.68 -5.01
C ASN A 446 -17.50 11.70 -5.17
N SER A 447 -16.24 11.27 -5.18
CA SER A 447 -15.09 12.18 -5.35
C SER A 447 -15.06 12.84 -6.74
N VAL A 448 -15.35 12.10 -7.82
CA VAL A 448 -15.41 12.68 -9.17
C VAL A 448 -16.61 13.61 -9.31
N SER A 449 -17.77 13.26 -8.73
CA SER A 449 -18.96 14.12 -8.78
C SER A 449 -18.77 15.42 -8.02
N ALA A 450 -18.17 15.38 -6.82
CA ALA A 450 -17.84 16.59 -6.05
C ALA A 450 -16.91 17.54 -6.82
N VAL A 451 -15.87 17.02 -7.48
CA VAL A 451 -14.99 17.86 -8.30
C VAL A 451 -15.71 18.39 -9.55
N ALA A 452 -16.58 17.60 -10.18
CA ALA A 452 -17.36 18.07 -11.31
C ALA A 452 -18.38 19.17 -10.92
N GLU A 453 -18.96 19.14 -9.72
CA GLU A 453 -19.79 20.24 -9.17
C GLU A 453 -18.97 21.50 -8.86
N GLU A 454 -17.72 21.34 -8.41
CA GLU A 454 -16.80 22.45 -8.15
C GLU A 454 -16.31 23.11 -9.46
N THR A 455 -16.05 22.33 -10.51
CA THR A 455 -15.48 22.83 -11.77
C THR A 455 -16.53 23.24 -12.81
N HIS A 456 -17.77 22.75 -12.74
CA HIS A 456 -18.82 23.03 -13.71
C HIS A 456 -20.10 23.57 -13.04
N PRO A 457 -20.52 24.82 -13.34
CA PRO A 457 -21.78 25.36 -12.85
C PRO A 457 -22.99 24.45 -13.14
N GLN A 458 -23.92 24.38 -12.19
CA GLN A 458 -25.13 23.55 -12.28
C GLN A 458 -25.96 23.82 -13.57
N GLU A 459 -25.94 25.05 -14.06
CA GLU A 459 -26.57 25.48 -15.32
C GLU A 459 -26.01 24.76 -16.56
N LEU A 460 -24.72 24.37 -16.55
CA LEU A 460 -24.08 23.62 -17.63
C LEU A 460 -24.30 22.11 -17.48
N LEU A 461 -24.36 21.62 -16.24
CA LEU A 461 -24.54 20.20 -15.93
C LEU A 461 -25.98 19.73 -16.17
N ALA A 462 -26.98 20.49 -15.69
CA ALA A 462 -28.38 20.06 -15.68
C ALA A 462 -28.94 19.59 -17.05
N PRO A 463 -28.60 20.24 -18.19
CA PRO A 463 -29.04 19.76 -19.51
C PRO A 463 -28.43 18.42 -19.94
N VAL A 464 -27.18 18.11 -19.53
CA VAL A 464 -26.51 16.84 -19.89
C VAL A 464 -26.95 15.70 -18.97
N LEU A 465 -27.28 16.02 -17.71
CA LEU A 465 -27.76 15.03 -16.75
C LEU A 465 -29.12 14.45 -17.14
N GLU A 466 -29.96 15.15 -17.92
CA GLU A 466 -31.28 14.67 -18.37
C GLU A 466 -32.18 14.19 -17.20
N GLY A 467 -32.04 14.81 -16.02
CA GLY A 467 -32.76 14.46 -14.79
C GLY A 467 -32.11 13.38 -13.92
N ARG A 468 -31.00 12.77 -14.35
CA ARG A 468 -30.15 11.89 -13.53
C ARG A 468 -29.45 12.69 -12.43
N THR A 469 -29.11 12.05 -11.32
CA THR A 469 -28.10 12.59 -10.39
C THR A 469 -26.71 12.55 -11.02
N LEU A 470 -25.80 13.42 -10.55
CA LEU A 470 -24.44 13.42 -11.05
C LEU A 470 -23.71 12.10 -10.78
N ASN A 471 -23.96 11.47 -9.63
CA ASN A 471 -23.45 10.13 -9.31
C ASN A 471 -23.90 9.06 -10.33
N GLU A 472 -25.19 9.06 -10.73
CA GLU A 472 -25.71 8.14 -11.75
C GLU A 472 -25.11 8.39 -13.14
N TYR A 473 -24.71 9.62 -13.44
CA TYR A 473 -24.04 9.99 -14.68
C TYR A 473 -22.54 9.66 -14.68
N VAL A 474 -21.86 9.93 -13.57
CA VAL A 474 -20.42 9.71 -13.38
C VAL A 474 -20.07 8.23 -13.25
N ALA A 475 -20.94 7.40 -12.66
CA ALA A 475 -20.69 5.97 -12.50
C ALA A 475 -20.42 5.21 -13.82
N PRO A 476 -21.25 5.31 -14.90
CA PRO A 476 -20.94 4.67 -16.17
C PRO A 476 -19.71 5.29 -16.87
N LEU A 477 -19.47 6.60 -16.70
CA LEU A 477 -18.27 7.26 -17.22
C LEU A 477 -16.98 6.71 -16.59
N LEU A 478 -16.95 6.59 -15.26
CA LEU A 478 -15.86 5.94 -14.53
C LEU A 478 -15.67 4.50 -14.98
N ARG A 479 -16.74 3.70 -15.14
CA ARG A 479 -16.63 2.33 -15.64
C ARG A 479 -16.02 2.24 -17.04
N ALA A 480 -16.30 3.21 -17.91
CA ALA A 480 -15.83 3.19 -19.29
C ALA A 480 -14.37 3.66 -19.47
N ASP A 481 -13.83 4.50 -18.57
CA ASP A 481 -12.43 4.98 -18.67
C ASP A 481 -11.60 4.86 -17.37
N ALA A 482 -11.97 4.02 -16.39
CA ALA A 482 -11.21 3.80 -15.15
C ALA A 482 -9.71 3.49 -15.35
N LYS A 483 -9.33 2.92 -16.51
CA LYS A 483 -7.94 2.70 -16.93
C LYS A 483 -7.07 3.97 -17.01
N SER A 484 -7.69 5.14 -17.12
CA SER A 484 -7.00 6.43 -17.15
C SER A 484 -6.91 7.10 -15.77
N TYR A 485 -7.72 6.66 -14.80
CA TYR A 485 -7.91 7.32 -13.51
C TYR A 485 -6.62 7.40 -12.70
N THR A 486 -6.27 8.62 -12.29
CA THR A 486 -5.16 8.96 -11.39
C THR A 486 -5.73 9.61 -10.13
N THR A 487 -6.37 10.76 -10.32
CA THR A 487 -7.07 11.55 -9.30
C THR A 487 -8.46 11.93 -9.82
N ALA A 488 -9.36 12.37 -8.93
CA ALA A 488 -10.69 12.82 -9.34
C ALA A 488 -10.62 14.03 -10.29
N SER A 489 -9.76 15.00 -9.98
CA SER A 489 -9.57 16.22 -10.79
C SER A 489 -9.00 15.93 -12.19
N GLU A 490 -7.94 15.12 -12.30
CA GLU A 490 -7.40 14.72 -13.61
C GLU A 490 -8.42 13.90 -14.41
N PHE A 491 -9.27 13.11 -13.75
CA PHE A 491 -10.34 12.36 -14.42
C PHE A 491 -11.45 13.28 -14.96
N VAL A 492 -11.88 14.29 -14.18
CA VAL A 492 -12.85 15.32 -14.63
C VAL A 492 -12.26 16.14 -15.77
N GLU A 493 -11.03 16.65 -15.65
CA GLU A 493 -10.36 17.43 -16.70
C GLU A 493 -10.25 16.65 -18.01
N ARG A 494 -9.77 15.40 -17.94
CA ARG A 494 -9.65 14.51 -19.10
C ARG A 494 -10.99 14.25 -19.78
N ASN A 495 -12.06 14.07 -19.01
CA ASN A 495 -13.40 13.82 -19.51
C ASN A 495 -14.27 15.09 -19.55
N SER A 496 -13.65 16.28 -19.58
CA SER A 496 -14.32 17.58 -19.50
C SER A 496 -15.46 17.75 -20.50
N THR A 497 -15.37 17.16 -21.69
CA THR A 497 -16.41 17.19 -22.74
C THR A 497 -17.70 16.44 -22.39
N PHE A 498 -17.75 15.69 -21.29
CA PHE A 498 -18.96 15.03 -20.79
C PHE A 498 -19.82 15.93 -19.88
N PHE A 499 -19.33 17.10 -19.45
CA PHE A 499 -20.05 17.95 -18.49
C PHE A 499 -20.81 19.15 -19.11
N PRO A 500 -20.33 19.82 -20.18
CA PRO A 500 -21.09 20.86 -20.89
C PRO A 500 -21.83 20.29 -22.11
N THR A 501 -22.93 20.92 -22.51
CA THR A 501 -23.58 20.67 -23.81
C THR A 501 -22.79 21.30 -24.97
N LYS A 502 -22.40 22.57 -24.84
CA LYS A 502 -21.65 23.26 -25.90
C LYS A 502 -20.19 22.81 -25.91
N LEU A 503 -19.78 22.17 -27.00
CA LEU A 503 -18.39 21.82 -27.24
C LEU A 503 -17.71 22.89 -28.09
N ASP A 504 -16.54 23.34 -27.67
CA ASP A 504 -15.60 24.02 -28.57
C ASP A 504 -14.93 22.97 -29.45
N ARG A 505 -15.06 23.10 -30.78
CA ARG A 505 -14.54 22.15 -31.76
C ARG A 505 -13.70 22.90 -32.78
N SER A 506 -12.43 22.54 -32.90
CA SER A 506 -11.62 22.92 -34.06
C SER A 506 -12.28 22.41 -35.36
N PRO A 507 -12.03 23.03 -36.53
CA PRO A 507 -12.52 22.53 -37.81
C PRO A 507 -12.15 21.05 -38.02
N TYR A 508 -13.05 20.27 -38.62
CA TYR A 508 -12.76 18.86 -38.91
C TYR A 508 -11.70 18.73 -40.00
N THR A 509 -10.63 18.00 -39.71
CA THR A 509 -9.61 17.59 -40.68
C THR A 509 -9.65 16.07 -40.83
N PRO A 510 -9.98 15.54 -42.03
CA PRO A 510 -9.95 14.10 -42.30
C PRO A 510 -8.58 13.48 -42.03
N ALA A 511 -8.52 12.24 -41.54
CA ALA A 511 -7.24 11.61 -41.19
C ALA A 511 -6.41 11.15 -42.42
N SER A 512 -6.97 11.27 -43.63
CA SER A 512 -6.30 11.00 -44.91
C SER A 512 -5.84 12.26 -45.67
N THR A 513 -5.99 13.46 -45.10
CA THR A 513 -5.45 14.70 -45.69
C THR A 513 -3.91 14.70 -45.58
N PRO A 514 -3.16 14.95 -46.67
CA PRO A 514 -1.71 15.05 -46.61
C PRO A 514 -1.24 16.17 -45.67
N LEU A 515 -0.19 15.92 -44.89
CA LEU A 515 0.55 16.98 -44.21
C LEU A 515 1.30 17.81 -45.25
N GLU A 516 1.34 19.13 -45.10
CA GLU A 516 1.89 20.08 -46.09
C GLU A 516 3.43 20.04 -46.24
N SER A 517 4.09 18.92 -45.92
CA SER A 517 5.53 18.71 -46.13
C SER A 517 5.86 17.30 -46.63
N SER A 518 6.70 17.26 -47.66
CA SER A 518 7.18 16.08 -48.44
C SER A 518 6.19 15.48 -49.45
N ASP A 519 6.76 14.94 -50.54
CA ASP A 519 6.05 14.35 -51.68
C ASP A 519 5.12 13.20 -51.25
N SER A 520 3.83 13.51 -51.10
CA SER A 520 2.85 12.54 -50.63
C SER A 520 2.35 11.64 -51.76
N GLU A 521 2.56 10.32 -51.60
CA GLU A 521 1.81 9.31 -52.37
C GLU A 521 0.29 9.59 -52.29
N PRO A 522 -0.48 9.29 -53.35
CA PRO A 522 -1.91 9.57 -53.34
C PRO A 522 -2.60 8.78 -52.23
N THR A 523 -3.43 9.46 -51.42
CA THR A 523 -4.11 8.84 -50.28
C THR A 523 -5.55 8.43 -50.62
N PRO A 524 -6.09 7.36 -49.99
CA PRO A 524 -7.51 7.02 -50.09
C PRO A 524 -8.40 8.17 -49.60
N THR A 525 -9.37 8.57 -50.41
CA THR A 525 -10.31 9.65 -50.08
C THR A 525 -11.67 9.09 -49.68
N ILE A 526 -12.25 9.66 -48.62
CA ILE A 526 -13.55 9.28 -48.07
C ILE A 526 -14.45 10.51 -48.12
N PRO A 527 -15.53 10.52 -48.92
CA PRO A 527 -16.42 11.67 -49.03
C PRO A 527 -17.12 11.98 -47.71
N MET A 528 -17.14 13.25 -47.31
CA MET A 528 -17.84 13.69 -46.09
C MET A 528 -19.33 13.30 -46.08
N GLN A 529 -19.97 13.23 -47.25
CA GLN A 529 -21.35 12.76 -47.39
C GLN A 529 -21.55 11.30 -46.90
N ALA A 530 -20.54 10.44 -47.05
CA ALA A 530 -20.60 9.05 -46.58
C ALA A 530 -20.51 8.99 -45.04
N LEU A 531 -19.61 9.79 -44.44
CA LEU A 531 -19.51 9.94 -42.99
C LEU A 531 -20.78 10.56 -42.38
N HIS A 532 -21.38 11.55 -43.05
CA HIS A 532 -22.68 12.12 -42.66
C HIS A 532 -23.81 11.09 -42.71
N THR A 533 -23.83 10.22 -43.71
CA THR A 533 -24.83 9.15 -43.86
C THR A 533 -24.68 8.10 -42.75
N ALA A 534 -23.44 7.68 -42.47
CA ALA A 534 -23.14 6.77 -41.36
C ALA A 534 -23.53 7.38 -40.00
N ALA A 535 -23.15 8.64 -39.75
CA ALA A 535 -23.53 9.36 -38.54
C ALA A 535 -25.06 9.51 -38.37
N ALA A 536 -25.77 9.78 -39.46
CA ALA A 536 -27.23 9.88 -39.46
C ALA A 536 -27.89 8.54 -39.10
N ALA A 537 -27.37 7.41 -39.57
CA ALA A 537 -27.89 6.08 -39.24
C ALA A 537 -27.91 5.82 -37.72
N PHE A 538 -26.90 6.29 -36.98
CA PHE A 538 -26.88 6.15 -35.52
C PHE A 538 -27.96 6.98 -34.79
N THR A 539 -28.47 8.06 -35.40
CA THR A 539 -29.55 8.87 -34.81
C THR A 539 -30.92 8.16 -34.86
N LEU A 540 -31.05 7.14 -35.72
CA LEU A 540 -32.27 6.34 -35.91
C LEU A 540 -32.47 5.27 -34.81
N VAL A 541 -31.48 5.03 -33.95
CA VAL A 541 -31.62 4.08 -32.83
C VAL A 541 -32.69 4.59 -31.85
N PRO A 542 -33.76 3.80 -31.58
CA PRO A 542 -34.79 4.18 -30.61
C PRO A 542 -34.25 4.20 -29.18
N SER A 543 -34.80 5.05 -28.31
CA SER A 543 -34.37 5.16 -26.89
C SER A 543 -34.43 3.82 -26.14
N ALA A 544 -35.39 2.95 -26.46
CA ALA A 544 -35.52 1.60 -25.90
C ALA A 544 -34.37 0.64 -26.25
N HIS A 545 -33.52 0.99 -27.22
CA HIS A 545 -32.35 0.23 -27.66
C HIS A 545 -31.07 1.06 -27.59
N TRP A 546 -31.06 2.16 -26.83
CA TRP A 546 -29.90 3.03 -26.68
C TRP A 546 -28.88 2.42 -25.71
N SER A 547 -28.07 1.48 -26.22
CA SER A 547 -27.11 0.71 -25.42
C SER A 547 -25.73 0.64 -26.06
N VAL A 548 -24.70 0.46 -25.23
CA VAL A 548 -23.30 0.27 -25.67
C VAL A 548 -23.19 -0.86 -26.70
N GLU A 549 -23.90 -1.97 -26.49
CA GLU A 549 -23.84 -3.12 -27.39
C GLU A 549 -24.54 -2.84 -28.72
N THR A 550 -25.69 -2.17 -28.71
CA THR A 550 -26.38 -1.74 -29.93
C THR A 550 -25.50 -0.79 -30.76
N HIS A 551 -24.83 0.18 -30.13
CA HIS A 551 -23.92 1.07 -30.84
C HIS A 551 -22.66 0.35 -31.35
N ARG A 552 -22.10 -0.59 -30.57
CA ARG A 552 -20.98 -1.43 -30.99
C ARG A 552 -21.35 -2.27 -32.22
N MET A 553 -22.47 -2.98 -32.17
CA MET A 553 -23.01 -3.75 -33.29
C MET A 553 -23.19 -2.87 -34.53
N ASN A 554 -23.90 -1.74 -34.41
CA ASN A 554 -24.18 -0.85 -35.53
C ASN A 554 -22.91 -0.29 -36.19
N ILE A 555 -21.88 0.07 -35.42
CA ILE A 555 -20.60 0.54 -35.97
C ILE A 555 -19.81 -0.61 -36.62
N THR A 556 -19.88 -1.82 -36.06
CA THR A 556 -19.20 -3.00 -36.62
C THR A 556 -19.87 -3.52 -37.90
N SER A 557 -21.20 -3.49 -37.97
CA SER A 557 -21.99 -3.97 -39.12
C SER A 557 -22.16 -2.94 -40.24
N TYR A 558 -21.84 -1.66 -40.01
CA TYR A 558 -21.88 -0.66 -41.07
C TYR A 558 -20.79 -0.97 -42.11
N ASP A 559 -21.19 -1.26 -43.35
CA ASP A 559 -20.28 -1.35 -44.49
C ASP A 559 -20.25 0.00 -45.20
N GLY A 560 -19.06 0.59 -45.31
CA GLY A 560 -18.81 1.81 -46.07
C GLY A 560 -17.82 1.63 -47.21
N SER A 561 -17.46 0.40 -47.56
CA SER A 561 -16.39 0.09 -48.53
C SER A 561 -16.63 0.71 -49.91
N GLU A 562 -17.87 0.66 -50.41
CA GLU A 562 -18.29 1.27 -51.69
C GLU A 562 -18.07 2.79 -51.76
N SER A 563 -17.95 3.46 -50.62
CA SER A 563 -17.80 4.92 -50.55
C SER A 563 -16.34 5.41 -50.50
N VAL A 564 -15.36 4.51 -50.43
CA VAL A 564 -13.93 4.88 -50.40
C VAL A 564 -13.38 4.93 -51.82
N SER A 565 -12.83 6.08 -52.22
CA SER A 565 -12.13 6.20 -53.51
C SER A 565 -10.64 5.90 -53.33
N LEU A 566 -10.19 4.80 -53.92
CA LEU A 566 -8.78 4.39 -53.94
C LEU A 566 -8.02 5.06 -55.10
N PRO A 567 -6.73 5.41 -54.92
CA PRO A 567 -5.86 5.84 -56.01
C PRO A 567 -5.55 4.73 -57.02
N SER A 568 -5.34 5.11 -58.27
CA SER A 568 -4.85 4.22 -59.33
C SER A 568 -3.56 3.51 -58.92
N GLY A 569 -3.57 2.18 -58.93
CA GLY A 569 -2.41 1.35 -58.58
C GLY A 569 -2.39 0.76 -57.16
N LEU A 570 -3.38 1.09 -56.31
CA LEU A 570 -3.55 0.46 -54.98
C LEU A 570 -4.63 -0.63 -54.95
N GLU A 571 -5.21 -0.97 -56.10
CA GLU A 571 -6.33 -1.91 -56.26
C GLU A 571 -5.99 -3.36 -55.83
N ASP A 572 -4.73 -3.79 -55.98
CA ASP A 572 -4.24 -5.12 -55.59
C ASP A 572 -3.73 -5.21 -54.13
N SER A 573 -3.81 -4.13 -53.35
CA SER A 573 -3.31 -4.12 -51.97
C SER A 573 -4.30 -4.78 -51.01
N PRO A 574 -3.88 -5.67 -50.08
CA PRO A 574 -4.77 -6.35 -49.12
C PRO A 574 -5.27 -5.43 -47.98
N ILE A 575 -5.42 -4.14 -48.26
CA ILE A 575 -5.99 -3.16 -47.35
C ILE A 575 -7.50 -3.34 -47.35
N SER A 576 -8.05 -3.83 -46.24
CA SER A 576 -9.49 -3.84 -46.01
C SER A 576 -10.03 -2.40 -46.11
N VAL A 577 -10.73 -2.11 -47.21
CA VAL A 577 -11.32 -0.80 -47.51
C VAL A 577 -12.33 -0.39 -46.42
N ASP A 578 -13.11 -1.36 -45.93
CA ASP A 578 -13.97 -1.25 -44.75
C ASP A 578 -13.21 -0.75 -43.50
N LYS A 579 -11.99 -1.27 -43.24
CA LYS A 579 -11.17 -0.84 -42.11
C LYS A 579 -10.68 0.60 -42.25
N LEU A 580 -10.42 1.09 -43.46
CA LEU A 580 -10.12 2.50 -43.71
C LEU A 580 -11.35 3.37 -43.41
N PHE A 581 -12.51 3.01 -43.97
CA PHE A 581 -13.76 3.73 -43.73
C PHE A 581 -14.10 3.79 -42.24
N LYS A 582 -14.04 2.65 -41.53
CA LYS A 582 -14.29 2.58 -40.09
C LYS A 582 -13.30 3.43 -39.29
N LYS A 583 -12.01 3.44 -39.62
CA LYS A 583 -11.02 4.30 -38.95
C LYS A 583 -11.41 5.78 -39.06
N GLU A 584 -11.80 6.23 -40.25
CA GLU A 584 -12.23 7.62 -40.48
C GLU A 584 -13.57 7.93 -39.79
N LEU A 585 -14.52 7.00 -39.79
CA LEU A 585 -15.78 7.13 -39.07
C LEU A 585 -15.56 7.26 -37.56
N TYR A 586 -14.65 6.46 -36.97
CA TYR A 586 -14.26 6.60 -35.56
C TYR A 586 -13.62 7.97 -35.26
N HIS A 587 -12.82 8.51 -36.17
CA HIS A 587 -12.22 9.85 -36.06
C HIS A 587 -13.30 10.95 -36.13
N TYR A 588 -14.20 10.89 -37.11
CA TYR A 588 -15.33 11.81 -37.24
C TYR A 588 -16.27 11.78 -36.02
N LEU A 589 -16.64 10.59 -35.54
CA LEU A 589 -17.50 10.44 -34.36
C LEU A 589 -16.81 10.95 -33.08
N ARG A 590 -15.49 10.74 -32.94
CA ARG A 590 -14.70 11.29 -31.82
C ARG A 590 -14.67 12.81 -31.86
N TRP A 591 -14.46 13.41 -33.02
CA TRP A 591 -14.53 14.86 -33.21
C TRP A 591 -15.93 15.41 -32.91
N ALA A 592 -16.98 14.79 -33.45
CA ALA A 592 -18.36 15.23 -33.30
C ALA A 592 -18.85 15.19 -31.84
N LEU A 593 -18.59 14.08 -31.16
CA LEU A 593 -19.13 13.77 -29.83
C LEU A 593 -18.28 14.28 -28.67
N SER A 594 -16.96 14.41 -28.83
CA SER A 594 -16.05 14.82 -27.75
C SER A 594 -14.95 15.76 -28.20
N ALA A 595 -15.13 16.53 -29.29
CA ALA A 595 -14.16 17.52 -29.77
C ALA A 595 -12.73 16.99 -29.94
N SER A 596 -12.59 15.73 -30.35
CA SER A 596 -11.30 15.00 -30.43
C SER A 596 -10.61 14.71 -29.09
N ALA A 597 -11.20 15.08 -27.96
CA ALA A 597 -10.69 14.80 -26.62
C ALA A 597 -10.62 13.28 -26.33
N PRO A 598 -9.62 12.82 -25.55
CA PRO A 598 -9.50 11.43 -25.15
C PRO A 598 -10.61 11.03 -24.17
N GLY A 599 -10.87 9.73 -24.02
CA GLY A 599 -11.86 9.21 -23.06
C GLY A 599 -12.35 7.80 -23.42
N PRO A 600 -13.59 7.44 -23.01
CA PRO A 600 -14.28 6.19 -23.38
C PRO A 600 -14.27 5.86 -24.87
N GLY A 601 -14.61 4.62 -25.23
CA GLY A 601 -14.90 4.27 -26.63
C GLY A 601 -16.17 4.96 -27.14
N ILE A 602 -16.35 5.04 -28.46
CA ILE A 602 -17.51 5.75 -29.05
C ILE A 602 -18.86 5.14 -28.64
N PRO A 603 -19.06 3.80 -28.63
CA PRO A 603 -20.29 3.19 -28.11
C PRO A 603 -20.59 3.57 -26.66
N GLU A 604 -19.56 3.60 -25.82
CA GLU A 604 -19.65 3.99 -24.42
C GLU A 604 -19.98 5.48 -24.28
N THR A 605 -19.30 6.37 -25.02
CA THR A 605 -19.58 7.81 -25.06
C THR A 605 -21.04 8.10 -25.41
N MET A 606 -21.57 7.46 -26.46
CA MET A 606 -22.97 7.64 -26.88
C MET A 606 -23.97 7.18 -25.81
N ALA A 607 -23.69 6.05 -25.15
CA ALA A 607 -24.55 5.54 -24.08
C ALA A 607 -24.50 6.42 -22.80
N ILE A 608 -23.34 6.95 -22.44
CA ILE A 608 -23.16 7.83 -21.27
C ILE A 608 -23.87 9.16 -21.49
N LEU A 609 -23.57 9.86 -22.60
CA LEU A 609 -24.17 11.15 -22.94
C LEU A 609 -25.70 11.09 -22.95
N GLY A 610 -26.26 9.95 -23.38
CA GLY A 610 -27.68 9.81 -23.62
C GLY A 610 -28.02 10.06 -25.08
N ARG A 611 -29.26 9.73 -25.46
CA ARG A 611 -29.69 9.77 -26.85
C ARG A 611 -29.74 11.19 -27.38
N ASP A 612 -30.39 12.08 -26.67
CA ASP A 612 -30.79 13.37 -27.23
C ASP A 612 -29.57 14.30 -27.32
N GLU A 613 -28.70 14.29 -26.32
CA GLU A 613 -27.40 14.96 -26.39
C GLU A 613 -26.48 14.38 -27.49
N THR A 614 -26.45 13.05 -27.67
CA THR A 614 -25.68 12.44 -28.79
C THR A 614 -26.20 12.88 -30.15
N VAL A 615 -27.52 12.82 -30.36
CA VAL A 615 -28.16 13.23 -31.62
C VAL A 615 -27.90 14.71 -31.89
N ARG A 616 -28.01 15.57 -30.87
CA ARG A 616 -27.72 17.01 -30.97
C ARG A 616 -26.26 17.26 -31.39
N ARG A 617 -25.29 16.60 -30.75
CA ARG A 617 -23.86 16.71 -31.11
C ARG A 617 -23.57 16.27 -32.54
N LEU A 618 -24.21 15.20 -33.02
CA LEU A 618 -24.05 14.71 -34.41
C LEU A 618 -24.68 15.67 -35.44
N GLN A 619 -25.85 16.24 -35.15
CA GLN A 619 -26.51 17.23 -36.02
C GLN A 619 -25.68 18.52 -36.12
N GLU A 620 -25.14 18.99 -35.00
CA GLU A 620 -24.22 20.14 -34.92
C GLU A 620 -22.94 19.88 -35.73
N ALA A 621 -22.33 18.72 -35.57
CA ALA A 621 -21.14 18.29 -36.31
C ALA A 621 -21.38 18.20 -37.83
N ASN A 622 -22.55 17.72 -38.27
CA ASN A 622 -22.96 17.71 -39.67
C ASN A 622 -23.07 19.15 -40.22
N ALA A 623 -23.76 20.05 -39.50
CA ALA A 623 -23.90 21.45 -39.88
C ALA A 623 -22.54 22.16 -40.03
N LEU A 624 -21.61 21.93 -39.09
CA LEU A 624 -20.25 22.47 -39.11
C LEU A 624 -19.38 21.95 -40.28
N THR A 625 -19.68 20.75 -40.79
CA THR A 625 -18.92 20.13 -41.90
C THR A 625 -19.64 20.17 -43.25
N LYS A 626 -20.77 20.88 -43.33
CA LYS A 626 -21.59 20.97 -44.55
C LYS A 626 -20.87 21.61 -45.74
N SER A 627 -19.91 22.50 -45.50
CA SER A 627 -19.06 23.11 -46.54
C SER A 627 -18.06 22.14 -47.18
N LEU A 628 -17.76 21.02 -46.51
CA LEU A 628 -16.87 19.97 -47.00
C LEU A 628 -17.60 18.92 -47.87
N VAL A 629 -18.92 19.04 -48.01
CA VAL A 629 -19.72 18.22 -48.93
C VAL A 629 -19.69 18.88 -50.32
N PRO A 630 -19.25 18.19 -51.39
CA PRO A 630 -19.24 18.76 -52.73
C PRO A 630 -20.63 19.22 -53.17
N SER A 631 -20.75 20.47 -53.62
CA SER A 631 -22.01 21.00 -54.14
C SER A 631 -22.38 20.25 -55.43
N VAL A 632 -23.43 19.43 -55.39
CA VAL A 632 -23.97 18.77 -56.59
C VAL A 632 -24.30 19.83 -57.64
N GLY A 633 -23.66 19.70 -58.80
CA GLY A 633 -23.70 20.70 -59.87
C GLY A 633 -25.13 21.06 -60.29
N ARG A 634 -25.38 22.37 -60.35
CA ARG A 634 -26.57 23.01 -60.90
C ARG A 634 -26.98 22.34 -62.22
N ARG A 635 -28.20 21.79 -62.31
CA ARG A 635 -28.71 21.16 -63.54
C ARG A 635 -28.55 22.11 -64.74
N VAL A 636 -27.70 21.74 -65.70
CA VAL A 636 -27.66 22.38 -67.02
C VAL A 636 -28.98 22.11 -67.74
N PRO A 637 -29.60 23.08 -68.42
CA PRO A 637 -30.83 22.84 -69.18
C PRO A 637 -30.60 21.79 -70.28
N LYS A 638 -31.50 20.80 -70.37
CA LYS A 638 -31.44 19.79 -71.44
C LYS A 638 -31.62 20.45 -72.81
N SER A 639 -30.61 20.34 -73.67
CA SER A 639 -30.83 20.33 -75.11
C SER A 639 -31.47 19.00 -75.53
N SER A 640 -32.20 19.03 -76.64
CA SER A 640 -33.11 17.99 -77.10
C SER A 640 -32.42 16.88 -77.91
N ALA A 641 -32.66 15.61 -77.58
CA ALA A 641 -32.75 14.51 -78.57
C ALA A 641 -33.43 13.24 -78.00
N ASN A 642 -34.39 12.73 -78.77
CA ASN A 642 -35.04 11.41 -78.81
C ASN A 642 -35.03 10.39 -77.64
N LYS A 643 -36.27 10.00 -77.28
CA LYS A 643 -36.82 8.64 -77.10
C LYS A 643 -35.84 7.44 -77.07
N GLU A 644 -35.97 6.60 -76.05
CA GLU A 644 -36.73 5.34 -76.20
C GLU A 644 -37.26 4.79 -74.87
N LYS A 645 -38.10 3.74 -74.92
CA LYS A 645 -38.83 3.16 -73.78
C LYS A 645 -38.02 2.06 -73.10
N GLY A 646 -38.13 1.97 -71.78
CA GLY A 646 -37.73 0.79 -70.99
C GLY A 646 -38.13 1.01 -69.54
N ALA A 647 -39.19 0.35 -69.09
CA ALA A 647 -39.53 0.30 -67.68
C ALA A 647 -38.94 -0.98 -67.10
N ASP A 648 -38.31 -0.88 -65.92
CA ASP A 648 -38.49 -1.95 -64.94
C ASP A 648 -38.43 -1.42 -63.50
N GLN A 649 -39.21 -2.04 -62.63
CA GLN A 649 -39.29 -1.72 -61.21
C GLN A 649 -38.77 -2.92 -60.41
N SER A 650 -37.69 -2.74 -59.65
CA SER A 650 -37.51 -3.48 -58.38
C SER A 650 -36.31 -2.99 -57.59
N TRP A 651 -36.55 -2.28 -56.49
CA TRP A 651 -35.74 -2.44 -55.28
C TRP A 651 -36.49 -1.95 -54.03
N MET A 652 -36.93 -2.90 -53.22
CA MET A 652 -37.36 -2.70 -51.83
C MET A 652 -36.93 -3.93 -51.02
N GLY A 653 -36.21 -3.69 -49.93
CA GLY A 653 -35.72 -4.70 -48.97
C GLY A 653 -35.05 -3.98 -47.81
N SER A 654 -35.81 -3.43 -46.86
CA SER A 654 -36.29 -4.11 -45.65
C SER A 654 -35.22 -4.19 -44.53
N LEU A 655 -35.07 -3.10 -43.78
CA LEU A 655 -34.32 -3.05 -42.52
C LEU A 655 -35.30 -3.10 -41.33
N ALA A 656 -35.65 -4.31 -40.88
CA ALA A 656 -36.21 -4.58 -39.56
C ALA A 656 -36.20 -6.09 -39.25
N PRO A 657 -35.62 -6.57 -38.13
CA PRO A 657 -35.85 -7.93 -37.67
C PRO A 657 -37.23 -8.02 -37.00
N GLY A 658 -38.06 -8.95 -37.47
CA GLY A 658 -39.36 -9.24 -36.87
C GLY A 658 -39.23 -9.97 -35.53
N LYS A 659 -40.21 -9.74 -34.63
CA LYS A 659 -40.33 -10.48 -33.36
C LYS A 659 -40.61 -11.96 -33.59
N GLN A 660 -39.99 -12.81 -32.77
CA GLN A 660 -40.64 -13.92 -32.09
C GLN A 660 -40.27 -13.85 -30.61
#